data_AF-A0AAE3GR09-F1
#
_entry.id   AF-A0AAE3GR09-F1
#
_cell.length_a   1.000
_cell.length_b   1.000
_cell.length_c   1.000
_cell.angle_alpha   90.00
_cell.angle_beta   90.00
_cell.angle_gamma   90.00
#
_symmetry.space_group_name_H-M   'P 1'
#
loop_
_entity.id
_entity.type
_entity.pdbx_description
1 polymer ?
#
loop_
_entity_poly.entity_id
_entity_poly.type
_entity_poly.pdbx_seq_one_letter_code
_entity_poly.pdbx_strand_id
1 'polypeptide(L)'
;MNLPSQTDHKIEQNRVQFKQLIAANPNHFGNLIDSPYQAIEKIIGNTTYEEVTCVGFNQKLNTLEATIEIKLPFGYGGNLCSTGSTEYVRFFLDYGEGAGWEDAGVVAVNVHDIPSGYDCAQSPDKPLNYVLTQEIKPRKKFCGTPVLPLVRAILSWNAIPSLDPNQPPVWGNVLDEYIQIPPRPWFIIDLVNVLGNNIGQKLTIPPELEGVELEPIPMPDPPPVELLTQVKMYGVQEIDTVDKRGDRIFVEPHRFGFNDIQSAIAPNALSHETVSAKIVEWKSVGLDWSAAVNALQETSGNTTYEELHCLGLDYNREWLVATLQIKQSGGYSGSLCQKGSQEYIAFWADWDNTCEWTYLGTRAINVHDIPKMPGDGLHYAAMLKVNLDQHRRTCKEPKVARVRAVLSWSLPPSTTDPDDVPFWGNRVDSHVQIKPGKPSSLKPQVTIIGGISTAQTDIFGNGMTKSGAVFALYGSPADPNDPSRFCPFGGRIHVQAYAPPELSALGYKYRILVRKFGTLTEIPVTTPFQIADGVNAPIIRTPNPVTGYISYVNPAQNIFDMLGWWDTSGDDLWEIRLEMVDAANNFLGSTIWYRIQLDNTRPEAEIHIDNGGDCQDFSIGIPVNGHFVARDKNFGVFTLDTLPNSLTPPNPIPTSGIFQTAPNPIGNPWTLDTSSMKRCGYVVVLRVWDRAIVNSIPGSHNYNEDDVGFCLREKS
;
A
#
# COMPACT_ATOMS: atom_id res chain seq x y z
N MET A 1 -30.64 -15.16 31.98
CA MET A 1 -31.38 -14.78 30.76
C MET A 1 -30.98 -15.79 29.69
N ASN A 2 -31.96 -16.49 29.11
CA ASN A 2 -31.70 -17.55 28.13
C ASN A 2 -31.00 -16.96 26.90
N LEU A 3 -29.84 -17.53 26.54
CA LEU A 3 -29.18 -17.29 25.26
C LEU A 3 -30.21 -17.53 24.14
N PRO A 4 -30.37 -16.62 23.17
CA PRO A 4 -31.16 -16.91 21.99
C PRO A 4 -30.54 -18.13 21.30
N SER A 5 -31.37 -19.10 20.94
CA SER A 5 -30.96 -20.25 20.13
C SER A 5 -30.27 -19.75 18.87
N GLN A 6 -29.11 -20.34 18.52
CA GLN A 6 -28.48 -20.20 17.20
C GLN A 6 -29.55 -20.45 16.14
N THR A 7 -30.05 -19.37 15.53
CA THR A 7 -30.71 -19.47 14.23
C THR A 7 -29.69 -20.08 13.28
N ASP A 8 -30.03 -21.20 12.67
CA ASP A 8 -29.22 -21.90 11.69
C ASP A 8 -29.10 -20.99 10.46
N HIS A 9 -28.13 -20.07 10.49
CA HIS A 9 -27.92 -19.10 9.44
C HIS A 9 -27.41 -19.83 8.20
N LYS A 10 -28.30 -20.02 7.23
CA LYS A 10 -27.99 -20.73 6.00
C LYS A 10 -27.17 -19.84 5.07
N ILE A 11 -25.88 -20.13 4.94
CA ILE A 11 -25.02 -19.55 3.90
C ILE A 11 -25.60 -19.91 2.53
N GLU A 12 -25.66 -18.94 1.63
CA GLU A 12 -26.15 -19.14 0.27
C GLU A 12 -25.29 -20.18 -0.48
N GLN A 13 -25.94 -21.12 -1.17
CA GLN A 13 -25.23 -22.20 -1.87
C GLN A 13 -24.22 -21.67 -2.90
N ASN A 14 -24.56 -20.57 -3.57
CA ASN A 14 -23.69 -19.90 -4.54
C ASN A 14 -22.37 -19.44 -3.93
N ARG A 15 -22.38 -19.01 -2.66
CA ARG A 15 -21.15 -18.65 -1.93
C ARG A 15 -20.38 -19.91 -1.53
N VAL A 16 -21.06 -20.91 -0.97
CA VAL A 16 -20.42 -22.19 -0.55
C VAL A 16 -19.73 -22.90 -1.73
N GLN A 17 -20.37 -22.92 -2.90
CA GLN A 17 -19.90 -23.62 -4.09
C GLN A 17 -19.15 -22.72 -5.08
N PHE A 18 -18.84 -21.48 -4.70
CA PHE A 18 -18.32 -20.44 -5.60
C PHE A 18 -17.20 -20.92 -6.53
N LYS A 19 -16.13 -21.52 -5.96
CA LYS A 19 -14.99 -22.04 -6.73
C LYS A 19 -15.38 -23.15 -7.73
N GLN A 20 -16.33 -24.00 -7.36
CA GLN A 20 -16.81 -25.08 -8.23
C GLN A 20 -17.65 -24.53 -9.39
N LEU A 21 -18.49 -23.53 -9.12
CA LEU A 21 -19.38 -22.92 -10.11
C LEU A 21 -18.58 -22.15 -11.18
N ILE A 22 -17.59 -21.36 -10.78
CA ILE A 22 -16.72 -20.65 -11.73
C ILE A 22 -15.79 -21.61 -12.51
N ALA A 23 -15.38 -22.73 -11.91
CA ALA A 23 -14.59 -23.75 -12.60
C ALA A 23 -15.42 -24.51 -13.65
N ALA A 24 -16.72 -24.72 -13.40
CA ALA A 24 -17.62 -25.35 -14.34
C ALA A 24 -18.04 -24.40 -15.50
N ASN A 25 -18.21 -23.11 -15.21
CA ASN A 25 -18.46 -22.07 -16.19
C ASN A 25 -17.80 -20.75 -15.73
N PRO A 26 -16.76 -20.25 -16.42
CA PRO A 26 -16.09 -19.01 -16.03
C PRO A 26 -17.03 -17.80 -15.91
N ASN A 27 -18.10 -17.76 -16.71
CA ASN A 27 -19.11 -16.69 -16.66
C ASN A 27 -20.37 -17.08 -15.87
N HIS A 28 -20.30 -18.04 -14.95
CA HIS A 28 -21.46 -18.54 -14.22
C HIS A 28 -22.35 -17.42 -13.67
N PHE A 29 -21.74 -16.40 -13.05
CA PHE A 29 -22.42 -15.27 -12.40
C PHE A 29 -22.63 -14.03 -13.28
N GLY A 30 -22.24 -14.10 -14.56
CA GLY A 30 -22.47 -13.02 -15.52
C GLY A 30 -21.62 -11.76 -15.30
N ASN A 31 -20.52 -11.84 -14.54
CA ASN A 31 -19.66 -10.70 -14.21
C ASN A 31 -18.51 -10.48 -15.20
N LEU A 32 -18.28 -11.39 -16.15
CA LEU A 32 -17.22 -11.25 -17.15
C LEU A 32 -17.71 -10.39 -18.32
N ILE A 33 -16.93 -9.35 -18.66
CA ILE A 33 -17.16 -8.52 -19.86
C ILE A 33 -16.76 -9.32 -21.11
N ASP A 34 -17.57 -9.27 -22.17
CA ASP A 34 -17.33 -9.92 -23.47
C ASP A 34 -16.99 -11.43 -23.41
N SER A 35 -17.56 -12.14 -22.44
CA SER A 35 -17.30 -13.58 -22.28
C SER A 35 -17.89 -14.43 -23.40
N PRO A 36 -17.16 -15.43 -23.94
CA PRO A 36 -17.72 -16.41 -24.87
C PRO A 36 -18.66 -17.41 -24.18
N TYR A 37 -18.67 -17.45 -22.84
CA TYR A 37 -19.54 -18.33 -22.07
C TYR A 37 -20.83 -17.62 -21.68
N GLN A 38 -21.98 -18.28 -21.87
CA GLN A 38 -23.26 -17.73 -21.44
C GLN A 38 -23.36 -17.71 -19.91
N ALA A 39 -23.93 -16.63 -19.37
CA ALA A 39 -24.22 -16.53 -17.95
C ALA A 39 -25.33 -17.49 -17.53
N ILE A 40 -25.19 -18.11 -16.35
CA ILE A 40 -26.19 -19.03 -15.78
C ILE A 40 -27.08 -18.29 -14.79
N GLU A 41 -26.49 -17.48 -13.92
CA GLU A 41 -27.17 -16.59 -12.97
C GLU A 41 -26.46 -15.23 -12.97
N LYS A 42 -27.11 -14.18 -12.45
CA LYS A 42 -26.51 -12.84 -12.36
C LYS A 42 -26.32 -12.43 -10.90
N ILE A 43 -25.07 -12.52 -10.42
CA ILE A 43 -24.64 -11.99 -9.12
C ILE A 43 -23.38 -11.16 -9.37
N ILE A 44 -23.52 -9.85 -9.23
CA ILE A 44 -22.46 -8.89 -9.53
C ILE A 44 -22.46 -7.85 -8.42
N GLY A 45 -21.32 -7.67 -7.77
CA GLY A 45 -21.13 -6.65 -6.73
C GLY A 45 -21.94 -6.88 -5.46
N ASN A 46 -22.09 -8.13 -5.01
CA ASN A 46 -22.88 -8.41 -3.81
C ASN A 46 -22.09 -8.08 -2.53
N THR A 47 -22.55 -7.07 -1.79
CA THR A 47 -21.92 -6.55 -0.55
C THR A 47 -22.55 -7.05 0.75
N THR A 48 -23.33 -8.14 0.70
CA THR A 48 -24.03 -8.70 1.87
C THR A 48 -23.06 -9.13 2.97
N TYR A 49 -21.90 -9.68 2.59
CA TYR A 49 -20.90 -10.21 3.52
C TYR A 49 -19.76 -9.22 3.75
N GLU A 50 -19.26 -8.62 2.68
CA GLU A 50 -18.12 -7.72 2.72
C GLU A 50 -18.30 -6.53 1.77
N GLU A 51 -17.73 -5.38 2.14
CA GLU A 51 -17.75 -4.16 1.34
C GLU A 51 -16.46 -3.35 1.57
N VAL A 52 -15.87 -2.82 0.50
CA VAL A 52 -14.87 -1.75 0.61
C VAL A 52 -15.61 -0.42 0.75
N THR A 53 -15.36 0.28 1.85
CA THR A 53 -16.10 1.49 2.25
C THR A 53 -15.28 2.76 2.17
N CYS A 54 -13.95 2.66 2.23
CA CYS A 54 -13.05 3.81 2.03
C CYS A 54 -11.78 3.41 1.28
N VAL A 55 -11.27 4.36 0.50
CA VAL A 55 -9.92 4.34 -0.05
C VAL A 55 -9.23 5.65 0.34
N GLY A 56 -7.99 5.58 0.81
CA GLY A 56 -7.19 6.75 1.16
C GLY A 56 -5.72 6.60 0.76
N PHE A 57 -5.00 7.72 0.70
CA PHE A 57 -3.57 7.72 0.40
C PHE A 57 -2.73 8.28 1.53
N ASN A 58 -1.73 7.52 1.94
CA ASN A 58 -0.71 7.96 2.88
C ASN A 58 0.48 8.54 2.11
N GLN A 59 0.62 9.86 2.20
CA GLN A 59 1.61 10.61 1.42
C GLN A 59 3.05 10.37 1.84
N LYS A 60 3.29 10.00 3.10
CA LYS A 60 4.65 9.78 3.63
C LYS A 60 5.19 8.42 3.20
N LEU A 61 4.34 7.39 3.24
CA LEU A 61 4.71 6.03 2.85
C LEU A 61 4.47 5.72 1.37
N ASN A 62 3.76 6.58 0.65
CA ASN A 62 3.23 6.31 -0.69
C ASN A 62 2.41 5.01 -0.73
N THR A 63 1.50 4.83 0.23
CA THR A 63 0.61 3.68 0.27
C THR A 63 -0.84 4.04 0.02
N LEU A 64 -1.51 3.20 -0.77
CA LEU A 64 -2.96 3.14 -0.90
C LEU A 64 -3.51 2.25 0.21
N GLU A 65 -4.59 2.71 0.83
CA GLU A 65 -5.23 2.06 1.97
C GLU A 65 -6.70 1.83 1.66
N ALA A 66 -7.17 0.59 1.67
CA ALA A 66 -8.60 0.27 1.53
C ALA A 66 -9.15 -0.27 2.86
N THR A 67 -10.20 0.36 3.40
CA THR A 67 -10.94 -0.19 4.54
C THR A 67 -12.07 -1.08 4.04
N ILE A 68 -12.12 -2.32 4.53
CA ILE A 68 -13.21 -3.25 4.25
C ILE A 68 -13.97 -3.58 5.53
N GLU A 69 -15.29 -3.68 5.40
CA GLU A 69 -16.19 -4.10 6.45
C GLU A 69 -16.54 -5.58 6.28
N ILE A 70 -16.35 -6.36 7.33
CA ILE A 70 -16.83 -7.73 7.45
C ILE A 70 -18.10 -7.73 8.29
N LYS A 71 -19.24 -7.89 7.63
CA LYS A 71 -20.57 -7.57 8.18
C LYS A 71 -21.22 -8.74 8.91
N LEU A 72 -20.96 -9.97 8.46
CA LEU A 72 -21.60 -11.16 9.00
C LEU A 72 -20.64 -11.95 9.91
N PRO A 73 -21.15 -12.77 10.85
CA PRO A 73 -20.32 -13.61 11.71
C PRO A 73 -19.96 -14.97 11.07
N PHE A 74 -20.41 -15.24 9.84
CA PHE A 74 -20.23 -16.49 9.12
C PHE A 74 -20.08 -16.25 7.62
N GLY A 75 -19.60 -17.25 6.89
CA GLY A 75 -19.45 -17.20 5.43
C GLY A 75 -18.01 -17.01 4.96
N TYR A 76 -17.04 -17.18 5.87
CA TYR A 76 -15.62 -16.92 5.67
C TYR A 76 -14.78 -18.17 5.91
N GLY A 77 -15.28 -19.36 5.53
CA GLY A 77 -14.47 -20.59 5.51
C GLY A 77 -14.13 -21.19 6.89
N GLY A 78 -14.88 -20.85 7.94
CA GLY A 78 -14.74 -21.42 9.30
C GLY A 78 -14.10 -20.46 10.31
N ASN A 79 -13.95 -20.94 11.55
CA ASN A 79 -13.40 -20.14 12.65
C ASN A 79 -11.90 -19.82 12.51
N LEU A 80 -11.34 -19.00 13.41
CA LEU A 80 -9.92 -18.58 13.38
C LEU A 80 -8.87 -19.71 13.40
N CYS A 81 -9.25 -20.95 13.73
CA CYS A 81 -8.34 -22.10 13.66
C CYS A 81 -8.50 -22.90 12.34
N SER A 82 -9.39 -22.48 11.43
CA SER A 82 -9.53 -23.03 10.08
C SER A 82 -8.72 -22.21 9.06
N THR A 83 -8.83 -22.57 7.78
CA THR A 83 -8.20 -21.85 6.67
C THR A 83 -8.79 -20.46 6.43
N GLY A 84 -10.06 -20.22 6.80
CA GLY A 84 -10.73 -18.96 6.51
C GLY A 84 -11.09 -18.76 5.03
N SER A 85 -11.46 -17.54 4.66
CA SER A 85 -11.52 -17.04 3.27
C SER A 85 -10.51 -15.94 3.03
N THR A 86 -10.30 -15.58 1.77
CA THR A 86 -9.39 -14.51 1.40
C THR A 86 -10.14 -13.39 0.70
N GLU A 87 -9.97 -12.18 1.21
CA GLU A 87 -10.56 -10.96 0.69
C GLU A 87 -9.43 -10.20 -0.01
N TYR A 88 -9.54 -10.11 -1.33
CA TYR A 88 -8.56 -9.43 -2.17
C TYR A 88 -9.01 -8.02 -2.48
N VAL A 89 -8.09 -7.07 -2.44
CA VAL A 89 -8.29 -5.74 -3.01
C VAL A 89 -7.22 -5.49 -4.07
N ARG A 90 -7.66 -5.25 -5.30
CA ARG A 90 -6.79 -4.77 -6.38
C ARG A 90 -7.01 -3.28 -6.59
N PHE A 91 -5.91 -2.55 -6.74
CA PHE A 91 -5.93 -1.11 -6.97
C PHE A 91 -5.58 -0.79 -8.41
N PHE A 92 -6.22 0.24 -8.96
CA PHE A 92 -5.83 0.88 -10.21
C PHE A 92 -5.73 2.39 -10.03
N LEU A 93 -4.89 3.04 -10.84
CA LEU A 93 -4.70 4.49 -10.86
C LEU A 93 -5.00 5.04 -12.26
N ASP A 94 -5.85 6.05 -12.37
CA ASP A 94 -6.03 6.85 -13.58
C ASP A 94 -5.56 8.29 -13.30
N TYR A 95 -4.55 8.74 -14.05
CA TYR A 95 -3.98 10.10 -13.92
C TYR A 95 -4.73 11.17 -14.74
N GLY A 96 -5.75 10.78 -15.52
CA GLY A 96 -6.54 11.71 -16.34
C GLY A 96 -5.81 12.24 -17.58
N GLU A 97 -4.71 11.60 -17.98
CA GLU A 97 -3.86 12.00 -19.12
C GLU A 97 -4.20 11.22 -20.41
N GLY A 98 -5.31 10.47 -20.42
CA GLY A 98 -5.78 9.68 -21.57
C GLY A 98 -5.14 8.29 -21.70
N ALA A 99 -4.23 7.91 -20.80
CA ALA A 99 -3.62 6.57 -20.74
C ALA A 99 -4.56 5.50 -20.15
N GLY A 100 -5.62 5.91 -19.46
CA GLY A 100 -6.54 5.01 -18.76
C GLY A 100 -5.99 4.52 -17.41
N TRP A 101 -6.53 3.40 -16.94
CA TRP A 101 -6.18 2.78 -15.68
C TRP A 101 -4.85 2.03 -15.73
N GLU A 102 -4.04 2.22 -14.70
CA GLU A 102 -2.79 1.51 -14.46
C GLU A 102 -2.95 0.58 -13.25
N ASP A 103 -2.63 -0.70 -13.38
CA ASP A 103 -2.64 -1.65 -12.24
C ASP A 103 -1.60 -1.20 -11.20
N ALA A 104 -2.08 -0.98 -9.98
CA ALA A 104 -1.27 -0.55 -8.84
C ALA A 104 -0.98 -1.71 -7.86
N GLY A 105 -1.44 -2.92 -8.18
CA GLY A 105 -1.16 -4.14 -7.44
C GLY A 105 -2.36 -4.69 -6.68
N VAL A 106 -2.17 -5.86 -6.07
CA VAL A 106 -3.18 -6.60 -5.32
C VAL A 106 -2.65 -7.00 -3.94
N VAL A 107 -3.50 -6.81 -2.94
CA VAL A 107 -3.27 -7.18 -1.54
C VAL A 107 -4.42 -8.01 -1.03
N ALA A 108 -4.21 -8.71 0.08
CA ALA A 108 -5.25 -9.54 0.66
C ALA A 108 -5.20 -9.59 2.19
N VAL A 109 -6.32 -10.00 2.77
CA VAL A 109 -6.42 -10.39 4.17
C VAL A 109 -7.15 -11.73 4.25
N ASN A 110 -6.84 -12.51 5.29
CA ASN A 110 -7.53 -13.77 5.57
C ASN A 110 -8.53 -13.55 6.70
N VAL A 111 -9.81 -13.68 6.39
CA VAL A 111 -10.93 -13.49 7.32
C VAL A 111 -11.53 -14.84 7.71
N HIS A 112 -12.18 -14.86 8.88
CA HIS A 112 -12.77 -16.05 9.48
C HIS A 112 -14.15 -15.75 10.06
N ASP A 113 -14.91 -16.81 10.32
CA ASP A 113 -16.17 -16.76 11.05
C ASP A 113 -15.91 -16.37 12.51
N ILE A 114 -16.28 -15.15 12.88
CA ILE A 114 -16.19 -14.62 14.24
C ILE A 114 -17.61 -14.36 14.75
N PRO A 115 -18.07 -15.07 15.80
CA PRO A 115 -19.40 -14.88 16.37
C PRO A 115 -19.71 -13.40 16.66
N SER A 116 -20.97 -13.02 16.50
CA SER A 116 -21.43 -11.70 16.93
C SER A 116 -21.36 -11.59 18.44
N GLY A 117 -20.93 -10.44 18.91
CA GLY A 117 -20.87 -10.05 20.30
C GLY A 117 -21.38 -8.63 20.52
N TYR A 118 -21.30 -8.19 21.76
CA TYR A 118 -21.55 -6.82 22.16
C TYR A 118 -20.32 -6.29 22.87
N ASP A 119 -20.03 -5.01 22.65
CA ASP A 119 -19.05 -4.32 23.45
C ASP A 119 -19.60 -3.99 24.86
N CYS A 120 -18.76 -3.44 25.73
CA CYS A 120 -19.16 -3.04 27.08
C CYS A 120 -20.18 -1.90 27.10
N ALA A 121 -20.33 -1.14 26.00
CA ALA A 121 -21.37 -0.12 25.83
C ALA A 121 -22.67 -0.70 25.25
N GLN A 122 -22.75 -2.03 25.08
CA GLN A 122 -23.89 -2.76 24.50
C GLN A 122 -24.12 -2.45 23.01
N SER A 123 -23.11 -1.96 22.30
CA SER A 123 -23.12 -1.84 20.84
C SER A 123 -22.71 -3.17 20.19
N PRO A 124 -23.37 -3.59 19.10
CA PRO A 124 -22.93 -4.75 18.32
C PRO A 124 -21.48 -4.62 17.86
N ASP A 125 -20.74 -5.72 17.83
CA ASP A 125 -19.32 -5.76 17.46
C ASP A 125 -19.06 -5.94 15.94
N LYS A 126 -20.12 -5.88 15.13
CA LYS A 126 -20.07 -5.93 13.67
C LYS A 126 -20.56 -4.60 13.08
N PRO A 127 -19.98 -4.15 11.94
CA PRO A 127 -18.95 -4.81 11.15
C PRO A 127 -17.55 -4.80 11.81
N LEU A 128 -16.72 -5.80 11.47
CA LEU A 128 -15.28 -5.74 11.75
C LEU A 128 -14.56 -5.01 10.62
N ASN A 129 -13.70 -4.06 10.96
CA ASN A 129 -13.01 -3.20 10.00
C ASN A 129 -11.55 -3.63 9.81
N TYR A 130 -11.22 -4.06 8.60
CA TYR A 130 -9.88 -4.44 8.18
C TYR A 130 -9.34 -3.42 7.19
N VAL A 131 -8.04 -3.17 7.21
CA VAL A 131 -7.39 -2.29 6.23
C VAL A 131 -6.40 -3.10 5.42
N LEU A 132 -6.39 -2.87 4.11
CA LEU A 132 -5.44 -3.47 3.19
C LEU A 132 -4.57 -2.39 2.57
N THR A 133 -3.25 -2.52 2.75
CA THR A 133 -2.26 -1.52 2.34
C THR A 133 -1.40 -1.98 1.17
N GLN A 134 -1.43 -1.22 0.07
CA GLN A 134 -0.61 -1.40 -1.12
C GLN A 134 0.39 -0.25 -1.29
N GLU A 135 1.67 -0.57 -1.40
CA GLU A 135 2.72 0.43 -1.70
C GLU A 135 2.74 0.75 -3.20
N ILE A 136 2.88 2.02 -3.54
CA ILE A 136 2.97 2.47 -4.93
C ILE A 136 4.19 3.36 -5.16
N LYS A 137 4.64 3.44 -6.41
CA LYS A 137 5.62 4.43 -6.89
C LYS A 137 4.90 5.46 -7.76
N PRO A 138 4.26 6.47 -7.16
CA PRO A 138 3.38 7.36 -7.92
C PRO A 138 4.19 8.33 -8.78
N ARG A 139 3.57 8.79 -9.89
CA ARG A 139 4.13 9.88 -10.71
C ARG A 139 3.99 11.19 -9.95
N LYS A 140 5.10 11.91 -9.78
CA LYS A 140 5.14 13.18 -9.03
C LYS A 140 5.46 14.34 -9.97
N LYS A 141 4.76 15.46 -9.79
CA LYS A 141 5.05 16.75 -10.44
C LYS A 141 5.48 17.78 -9.40
N PHE A 142 5.95 18.94 -9.86
CA PHE A 142 6.23 20.06 -8.97
C PHE A 142 4.96 20.59 -8.29
N CYS A 143 5.13 21.32 -7.19
CA CYS A 143 4.03 21.84 -6.39
C CYS A 143 3.05 22.74 -7.17
N GLY A 144 3.49 23.37 -8.26
CA GLY A 144 2.63 24.18 -9.13
C GLY A 144 1.66 23.39 -9.99
N THR A 145 1.77 22.06 -10.04
CA THR A 145 0.88 21.18 -10.81
C THR A 145 0.43 20.03 -9.93
N PRO A 146 -0.73 20.15 -9.25
CA PRO A 146 -1.30 19.06 -8.47
C PRO A 146 -1.46 17.78 -9.30
N VAL A 147 -1.16 16.64 -8.69
CA VAL A 147 -1.36 15.32 -9.28
C VAL A 147 -2.45 14.61 -8.47
N LEU A 148 -3.63 14.47 -9.08
CA LEU A 148 -4.87 14.05 -8.43
C LEU A 148 -5.47 12.82 -9.12
N PRO A 149 -4.79 11.66 -9.08
CA PRO A 149 -5.28 10.48 -9.77
C PRO A 149 -6.57 9.96 -9.12
N LEU A 150 -7.43 9.37 -9.93
CA LEU A 150 -8.55 8.55 -9.47
C LEU A 150 -8.00 7.17 -9.12
N VAL A 151 -8.27 6.71 -7.90
CA VAL A 151 -7.95 5.36 -7.45
C VAL A 151 -9.20 4.52 -7.59
N ARG A 152 -9.09 3.33 -8.17
CA ARG A 152 -10.14 2.30 -8.13
C ARG A 152 -9.69 1.16 -7.25
N ALA A 153 -10.46 0.83 -6.23
CA ALA A 153 -10.28 -0.37 -5.42
C ALA A 153 -11.39 -1.39 -5.75
N ILE A 154 -11.00 -2.61 -6.09
CA ILE A 154 -11.92 -3.72 -6.36
C ILE A 154 -11.76 -4.76 -5.27
N LEU A 155 -12.76 -4.87 -4.39
CA LEU A 155 -12.86 -5.93 -3.39
C LEU A 155 -13.47 -7.18 -4.02
N SER A 156 -12.79 -8.31 -3.89
CA SER A 156 -13.30 -9.61 -4.36
C SER A 156 -13.03 -10.72 -3.35
N TRP A 157 -14.07 -11.45 -2.99
CA TRP A 157 -13.97 -12.59 -2.09
C TRP A 157 -13.54 -13.87 -2.81
N ASN A 158 -12.52 -14.54 -2.27
CA ASN A 158 -12.00 -15.85 -2.67
C ASN A 158 -11.58 -16.01 -4.14
N ALA A 159 -11.56 -14.93 -4.91
CA ALA A 159 -11.02 -14.84 -6.26
C ALA A 159 -10.26 -13.53 -6.42
N ILE A 160 -9.05 -13.62 -6.98
CA ILE A 160 -8.21 -12.44 -7.29
C ILE A 160 -8.96 -11.59 -8.33
N PRO A 161 -9.13 -10.28 -8.12
CA PRO A 161 -9.71 -9.38 -9.11
C PRO A 161 -8.95 -9.43 -10.44
N SER A 162 -9.70 -9.29 -11.54
CA SER A 162 -9.17 -9.25 -12.90
C SER A 162 -8.16 -8.12 -13.10
N LEU A 163 -7.29 -8.26 -14.10
CA LEU A 163 -6.46 -7.16 -14.59
C LEU A 163 -7.26 -6.14 -15.42
N ASP A 164 -8.47 -6.49 -15.86
CA ASP A 164 -9.41 -5.51 -16.42
C ASP A 164 -10.01 -4.66 -15.29
N PRO A 165 -9.70 -3.36 -15.22
CA PRO A 165 -10.19 -2.45 -14.18
C PRO A 165 -11.71 -2.27 -14.18
N ASN A 166 -12.41 -2.62 -15.26
CA ASN A 166 -13.85 -2.44 -15.39
C ASN A 166 -14.64 -3.70 -15.03
N GLN A 167 -13.96 -4.82 -14.83
CA GLN A 167 -14.62 -6.08 -14.53
C GLN A 167 -15.07 -6.14 -13.06
N PRO A 168 -16.39 -6.20 -12.79
CA PRO A 168 -16.88 -6.20 -11.42
C PRO A 168 -16.68 -7.57 -10.74
N PRO A 169 -16.58 -7.59 -9.40
CA PRO A 169 -16.54 -8.83 -8.63
C PRO A 169 -17.93 -9.48 -8.55
N VAL A 170 -17.99 -10.75 -8.19
CA VAL A 170 -19.25 -11.42 -7.83
C VAL A 170 -19.68 -11.02 -6.41
N TRP A 171 -18.75 -11.14 -5.47
CA TRP A 171 -18.91 -10.84 -4.05
C TRP A 171 -17.90 -9.75 -3.65
N GLY A 172 -18.38 -8.64 -3.09
CA GLY A 172 -17.64 -7.40 -2.88
C GLY A 172 -18.15 -6.26 -3.78
N ASN A 173 -17.35 -5.21 -3.97
CA ASN A 173 -17.72 -4.02 -4.75
C ASN A 173 -16.49 -3.32 -5.32
N VAL A 174 -16.76 -2.30 -6.13
CA VAL A 174 -15.78 -1.35 -6.67
C VAL A 174 -16.00 -0.01 -5.98
N LEU A 175 -14.92 0.64 -5.55
CA LEU A 175 -14.95 2.00 -4.99
C LEU A 175 -13.88 2.85 -5.68
N ASP A 176 -14.30 4.01 -6.18
CA ASP A 176 -13.44 4.96 -6.88
C ASP A 176 -13.27 6.21 -6.01
N GLU A 177 -12.03 6.60 -5.69
CA GLU A 177 -11.74 7.78 -4.87
C GLU A 177 -10.55 8.59 -5.38
N TYR A 178 -10.67 9.91 -5.35
CA TYR A 178 -9.56 10.79 -5.71
C TYR A 178 -8.59 10.98 -4.54
N ILE A 179 -7.30 10.97 -4.84
CA ILE A 179 -6.22 11.19 -3.87
C ILE A 179 -5.32 12.34 -4.32
N GLN A 180 -4.43 12.81 -3.44
CA GLN A 180 -3.42 13.82 -3.80
C GLN A 180 -2.00 13.29 -3.59
N ILE A 181 -1.26 13.15 -4.69
CA ILE A 181 0.14 12.74 -4.65
C ILE A 181 1.01 13.94 -4.26
N PRO A 182 1.90 13.81 -3.25
CA PRO A 182 2.73 14.92 -2.80
C PRO A 182 3.67 15.40 -3.92
N PRO A 183 3.99 16.70 -3.97
CA PRO A 183 4.94 17.24 -4.92
C PRO A 183 6.30 16.54 -4.84
N ARG A 184 7.00 16.46 -5.98
CA ARG A 184 8.41 16.06 -5.98
C ARG A 184 9.31 17.21 -5.50
N PRO A 185 10.46 16.92 -4.87
CA PRO A 185 11.48 17.92 -4.60
C PRO A 185 12.08 18.47 -5.90
N TRP A 186 12.80 19.58 -5.77
CA TRP A 186 13.68 20.09 -6.83
C TRP A 186 14.91 19.21 -6.94
N PHE A 187 15.35 18.92 -8.16
CA PHE A 187 16.58 18.18 -8.44
C PHE A 187 17.62 19.10 -9.10
N ILE A 188 18.89 18.67 -9.09
CA ILE A 188 19.99 19.42 -9.73
C ILE A 188 19.70 19.68 -11.21
N ILE A 189 19.12 18.70 -11.92
CA ILE A 189 18.71 18.85 -13.32
C ILE A 189 17.71 20.00 -13.54
N ASP A 190 16.81 20.24 -12.59
CA ASP A 190 15.81 21.29 -12.71
C ASP A 190 16.46 22.67 -12.64
N LEU A 191 17.46 22.84 -11.78
CA LEU A 191 18.23 24.08 -11.68
C LEU A 191 19.00 24.35 -12.97
N VAL A 192 19.65 23.33 -13.54
CA VAL A 192 20.39 23.46 -14.82
C VAL A 192 19.44 23.88 -15.95
N ASN A 193 18.27 23.25 -16.02
CA ASN A 193 17.23 23.60 -16.98
C ASN A 193 16.73 25.05 -16.80
N VAL A 194 16.48 25.47 -15.56
CA VAL A 194 16.06 26.85 -15.25
C VAL A 194 17.14 27.87 -15.63
N LEU A 195 18.40 27.62 -15.27
CA LEU A 195 19.52 28.47 -15.64
C LEU A 195 19.66 28.58 -17.16
N GLY A 196 19.55 27.45 -17.85
CA GLY A 196 19.58 27.40 -19.31
C GLY A 196 18.46 28.23 -19.94
N ASN A 197 17.23 28.04 -19.48
CA ASN A 197 16.09 28.83 -19.93
C ASN A 197 16.29 30.34 -19.68
N ASN A 198 16.81 30.72 -18.51
CA ASN A 198 17.05 32.13 -18.15
C ASN A 198 18.11 32.81 -19.04
N ILE A 199 19.11 32.07 -19.52
CA ILE A 199 20.14 32.60 -20.43
C ILE A 199 19.85 32.29 -21.90
N GLY A 200 18.70 31.66 -22.20
CA GLY A 200 18.32 31.28 -23.56
C GLY A 200 19.22 30.21 -24.20
N GLN A 201 19.91 29.39 -23.40
CA GLN A 201 20.79 28.33 -23.88
C GLN A 201 20.39 26.99 -23.26
N LYS A 202 20.41 25.91 -24.04
CA LYS A 202 20.26 24.57 -23.48
C LYS A 202 21.53 24.19 -22.75
N LEU A 203 21.52 24.26 -21.42
CA LEU A 203 22.60 23.74 -20.59
C LEU A 203 22.43 22.23 -20.44
N THR A 204 23.51 21.48 -20.61
CA THR A 204 23.58 20.06 -20.30
C THR A 204 24.26 19.88 -18.96
N ILE A 205 23.90 18.82 -18.24
CA ILE A 205 24.62 18.45 -17.02
C ILE A 205 26.05 18.04 -17.41
N PRO A 206 27.08 18.60 -16.76
CA PRO A 206 28.45 18.13 -16.95
C PRO A 206 28.55 16.65 -16.59
N PRO A 207 29.35 15.83 -17.30
CA PRO A 207 29.50 14.39 -17.01
C PRO A 207 29.84 14.08 -15.55
N GLU A 208 30.54 14.99 -14.87
CA GLU A 208 30.89 14.86 -13.46
C GLU A 208 29.68 14.93 -12.50
N LEU A 209 28.54 15.45 -12.96
CA LEU A 209 27.31 15.62 -12.19
C LEU A 209 26.16 14.72 -12.64
N GLU A 210 26.35 13.90 -13.68
CA GLU A 210 25.33 12.94 -14.14
C GLU A 210 24.92 11.99 -13.02
N GLY A 211 25.87 11.54 -12.20
CA GLY A 211 25.61 10.64 -11.07
C GLY A 211 24.77 11.25 -9.93
N VAL A 212 24.57 12.57 -9.93
CA VAL A 212 23.81 13.28 -8.88
C VAL A 212 22.67 14.13 -9.46
N GLU A 213 22.33 13.96 -10.74
CA GLU A 213 21.35 14.83 -11.40
C GLU A 213 19.95 14.77 -10.78
N LEU A 214 19.60 13.61 -10.22
CA LEU A 214 18.35 13.32 -9.51
C LEU A 214 18.49 13.42 -7.98
N GLU A 215 19.60 13.95 -7.47
CA GLU A 215 19.73 14.25 -6.05
C GLU A 215 18.85 15.46 -5.70
N PRO A 216 17.99 15.35 -4.66
CA PRO A 216 17.09 16.44 -4.29
C PRO A 216 17.89 17.60 -3.68
N ILE A 217 17.56 18.82 -4.11
CA ILE A 217 18.05 20.06 -3.53
C ILE A 217 17.27 20.28 -2.22
N PRO A 218 17.93 20.31 -1.04
CA PRO A 218 17.26 20.62 0.21
C PRO A 218 16.77 22.07 0.17
N MET A 219 15.46 22.25 0.21
CA MET A 219 14.85 23.58 0.36
C MET A 219 14.35 23.73 1.79
N PRO A 220 14.42 24.95 2.37
CA PRO A 220 13.73 25.22 3.62
C PRO A 220 12.22 25.01 3.42
N ASP A 221 11.54 24.51 4.46
CA ASP A 221 10.09 24.43 4.46
C ASP A 221 9.47 25.82 4.23
N PRO A 222 8.39 25.93 3.45
CA PRO A 222 7.71 27.21 3.25
C PRO A 222 7.25 27.80 4.58
N PRO A 223 7.37 29.13 4.78
CA PRO A 223 6.83 29.78 5.96
C PRO A 223 5.29 29.73 5.97
N PRO A 224 4.65 29.85 7.16
CA PRO A 224 3.20 30.06 7.25
C PRO A 224 2.74 31.23 6.39
N VAL A 225 1.52 31.15 5.86
CA VAL A 225 0.93 32.24 5.07
C VAL A 225 0.43 33.33 6.03
N GLU A 226 0.93 34.56 5.85
CA GLU A 226 0.54 35.73 6.64
C GLU A 226 -0.96 36.05 6.56
N LEU A 227 -1.54 36.58 7.65
CA LEU A 227 -2.98 36.87 7.75
C LEU A 227 -3.50 37.74 6.60
N LEU A 228 -2.80 38.82 6.24
CA LEU A 228 -3.19 39.68 5.11
C LEU A 228 -3.27 38.91 3.79
N THR A 229 -2.38 37.95 3.58
CA THR A 229 -2.37 37.11 2.38
C THR A 229 -3.53 36.12 2.41
N GLN A 230 -3.84 35.53 3.56
CA GLN A 230 -5.02 34.67 3.73
C GLN A 230 -6.33 35.45 3.53
N VAL A 231 -6.43 36.70 4.01
CA VAL A 231 -7.56 37.59 3.74
C VAL A 231 -7.71 37.88 2.25
N LYS A 232 -6.61 38.05 1.50
CA LYS A 232 -6.71 38.18 0.04
C LYS A 232 -7.17 36.88 -0.61
N MET A 233 -6.70 35.74 -0.12
CA MET A 233 -7.06 34.41 -0.65
C MET A 233 -8.53 34.05 -0.43
N TYR A 234 -9.07 34.35 0.75
CA TYR A 234 -10.38 33.87 1.18
C TYR A 234 -11.41 34.96 1.43
N GLY A 235 -10.95 36.18 1.73
CA GLY A 235 -11.79 37.34 1.97
C GLY A 235 -12.32 37.87 0.65
N VAL A 236 -13.63 37.97 0.55
CA VAL A 236 -14.35 38.43 -0.64
C VAL A 236 -13.81 39.79 -1.10
N GLN A 237 -12.99 39.80 -2.15
CA GLN A 237 -13.14 40.75 -3.27
C GLN A 237 -12.27 40.49 -4.52
N GLU A 238 -11.20 39.69 -4.52
CA GLU A 238 -10.29 39.71 -5.69
C GLU A 238 -9.43 38.45 -5.98
N ILE A 239 -9.91 37.20 -5.80
CA ILE A 239 -9.17 35.99 -6.23
C ILE A 239 -10.02 34.98 -7.03
N ASP A 240 -9.41 34.45 -8.10
CA ASP A 240 -9.88 33.41 -9.06
C ASP A 240 -10.07 32.00 -8.46
N THR A 241 -10.24 31.86 -7.15
CA THR A 241 -10.51 30.54 -6.54
C THR A 241 -12.00 30.26 -6.64
N VAL A 242 -12.34 29.44 -7.63
CA VAL A 242 -13.69 28.95 -7.88
C VAL A 242 -13.82 27.51 -7.43
N ASP A 243 -14.95 27.15 -6.81
CA ASP A 243 -15.37 25.78 -6.59
C ASP A 243 -15.76 25.13 -7.94
N LYS A 244 -16.16 23.86 -7.89
CA LYS A 244 -16.50 23.06 -9.07
C LYS A 244 -17.65 23.60 -9.93
N ARG A 245 -18.46 24.53 -9.38
CA ARG A 245 -19.57 25.18 -10.05
C ARG A 245 -19.20 26.56 -10.62
N GLY A 246 -17.99 27.03 -10.37
CA GLY A 246 -17.58 28.40 -10.69
C GLY A 246 -17.85 29.40 -9.55
N ASP A 247 -18.25 28.93 -8.36
CA ASP A 247 -18.60 29.80 -7.23
C ASP A 247 -17.35 30.14 -6.40
N ARG A 248 -17.25 31.38 -5.94
CA ARG A 248 -16.09 31.87 -5.17
C ARG A 248 -15.90 31.06 -3.88
N ILE A 249 -14.67 30.63 -3.57
CA ILE A 249 -14.35 30.02 -2.28
C ILE A 249 -14.41 31.12 -1.20
N PHE A 250 -15.46 31.10 -0.39
CA PHE A 250 -15.52 31.86 0.86
C PHE A 250 -15.06 30.98 2.01
N VAL A 251 -14.09 31.45 2.79
CA VAL A 251 -13.68 30.80 4.04
C VAL A 251 -13.93 31.78 5.18
N GLU A 252 -14.58 31.32 6.25
CA GLU A 252 -14.93 32.18 7.35
C GLU A 252 -13.68 32.68 8.09
N PRO A 253 -13.67 33.94 8.60
CA PRO A 253 -12.51 34.48 9.34
C PRO A 253 -12.05 33.64 10.53
N HIS A 254 -12.98 32.97 11.21
CA HIS A 254 -12.67 32.12 12.36
C HIS A 254 -12.10 30.75 11.96
N ARG A 255 -12.16 30.36 10.66
CA ARG A 255 -11.44 29.22 10.10
C ARG A 255 -10.00 29.61 9.79
N PHE A 256 -9.75 30.47 8.81
CA PHE A 256 -8.36 30.78 8.40
C PHE A 256 -7.58 31.58 9.47
N GLY A 257 -8.27 32.32 10.34
CA GLY A 257 -7.70 33.03 11.48
C GLY A 257 -7.65 32.23 12.79
N PHE A 258 -7.99 30.94 12.77
CA PHE A 258 -8.07 30.10 13.97
C PHE A 258 -6.77 30.06 14.78
N ASN A 259 -5.62 29.88 14.12
CA ASN A 259 -4.32 29.83 14.81
C ASN A 259 -3.99 31.15 15.51
N ASP A 260 -4.37 32.28 14.92
CA ASP A 260 -4.23 33.60 15.54
C ASP A 260 -5.11 33.73 16.79
N ILE A 261 -6.38 33.31 16.69
CA ILE A 261 -7.33 33.34 17.80
C ILE A 261 -6.83 32.46 18.95
N GLN A 262 -6.52 31.20 18.67
CA GLN A 262 -6.10 30.21 19.65
C GLN A 262 -4.80 30.62 20.36
N SER A 263 -3.84 31.15 19.61
CA SER A 263 -2.57 31.63 20.19
C SER A 263 -2.77 32.81 21.14
N ALA A 264 -3.74 33.70 20.85
CA ALA A 264 -4.03 34.87 21.68
C ALA A 264 -4.84 34.55 22.96
N ILE A 265 -5.66 33.49 22.91
CA ILE A 265 -6.51 33.07 24.04
C ILE A 265 -5.90 31.92 24.86
N ALA A 266 -4.74 31.40 24.45
CA ALA A 266 -4.04 30.37 25.19
C ALA A 266 -3.78 30.82 26.64
N PRO A 267 -3.98 29.96 27.66
CA PRO A 267 -3.92 30.36 29.08
C PRO A 267 -2.63 31.10 29.49
N ASN A 268 -1.50 30.76 28.87
CA ASN A 268 -0.20 31.36 29.17
C ASN A 268 0.11 32.63 28.36
N ALA A 269 -0.73 32.97 27.37
CA ALA A 269 -0.54 34.12 26.47
C ALA A 269 -1.64 35.19 26.61
N LEU A 270 -2.75 34.85 27.28
CA LEU A 270 -3.90 35.72 27.44
C LEU A 270 -3.56 36.94 28.30
N SER A 271 -3.54 38.11 27.67
CA SER A 271 -3.40 39.42 28.32
C SER A 271 -4.25 40.47 27.58
N HIS A 272 -4.60 41.56 28.27
CA HIS A 272 -5.34 42.66 27.64
C HIS A 272 -4.53 43.27 26.49
N GLU A 273 -3.21 43.33 26.63
CA GLU A 273 -2.29 43.88 25.64
C GLU A 273 -2.22 43.00 24.38
N THR A 274 -2.06 41.67 24.54
CA THR A 274 -2.05 40.71 23.42
C THR A 274 -3.35 40.78 22.63
N VAL A 275 -4.49 40.73 23.33
CA VAL A 275 -5.81 40.76 22.68
C VAL A 275 -6.06 42.11 22.00
N SER A 276 -5.71 43.22 22.64
CA SER A 276 -5.85 44.55 22.03
C SER A 276 -5.00 44.70 20.78
N ALA A 277 -3.77 44.16 20.78
CA ALA A 277 -2.90 44.15 19.60
C ALA A 277 -3.53 43.35 18.44
N LYS A 278 -4.06 42.16 18.73
CA LYS A 278 -4.75 41.32 17.72
C LYS A 278 -6.03 41.97 17.17
N ILE A 279 -6.81 42.66 17.99
CA ILE A 279 -7.97 43.42 17.54
C ILE A 279 -7.55 44.51 16.53
N VAL A 280 -6.47 45.25 16.82
CA VAL A 280 -5.95 46.27 15.91
C VAL A 280 -5.41 45.65 14.61
N GLU A 281 -4.67 44.55 14.70
CA GLU A 281 -4.14 43.81 13.55
C GLU A 281 -5.27 43.33 12.63
N TRP A 282 -6.26 42.62 13.17
CA TRP A 282 -7.41 42.11 12.41
C TRP A 282 -8.23 43.24 11.77
N LYS A 283 -8.47 44.32 12.52
CA LYS A 283 -9.18 45.49 11.99
C LYS A 283 -8.42 46.14 10.83
N SER A 284 -7.09 46.15 10.86
CA SER A 284 -6.25 46.74 9.79
C SER A 284 -6.41 46.03 8.44
N VAL A 285 -6.83 44.76 8.46
CA VAL A 285 -7.10 43.93 7.28
C VAL A 285 -8.59 43.72 7.02
N GLY A 286 -9.46 44.49 7.68
CA GLY A 286 -10.91 44.47 7.45
C GLY A 286 -11.67 43.33 8.15
N LEU A 287 -11.06 42.66 9.14
CA LEU A 287 -11.70 41.61 9.92
C LEU A 287 -12.20 42.12 11.27
N ASP A 288 -13.26 41.48 11.80
CA ASP A 288 -13.78 41.71 13.15
C ASP A 288 -13.35 40.55 14.07
N TRP A 289 -12.41 40.84 14.97
CA TRP A 289 -11.92 39.89 15.97
C TRP A 289 -13.03 39.34 16.87
N SER A 290 -13.91 40.20 17.37
CA SER A 290 -14.93 39.78 18.34
C SER A 290 -15.98 38.89 17.68
N ALA A 291 -16.38 39.23 16.46
CA ALA A 291 -17.28 38.39 15.67
C ALA A 291 -16.66 37.02 15.37
N ALA A 292 -15.37 36.97 15.02
CA ALA A 292 -14.67 35.72 14.75
C ALA A 292 -14.50 34.84 16.00
N VAL A 293 -14.16 35.42 17.15
CA VAL A 293 -14.07 34.69 18.42
C VAL A 293 -15.43 34.12 18.82
N ASN A 294 -16.51 34.91 18.72
CA ASN A 294 -17.86 34.45 19.04
C ASN A 294 -18.30 33.32 18.10
N ALA A 295 -18.07 33.48 16.78
CA ALA A 295 -18.39 32.44 15.81
C ALA A 295 -17.62 31.15 16.11
N LEU A 296 -16.34 31.24 16.47
CA LEU A 296 -15.54 30.06 16.83
C LEU A 296 -16.09 29.33 18.05
N GLN A 297 -16.58 30.05 19.07
CA GLN A 297 -17.18 29.43 20.27
C GLN A 297 -18.48 28.69 19.95
N GLU A 298 -19.18 29.07 18.88
CA GLU A 298 -20.38 28.38 18.39
C GLU A 298 -20.03 27.20 17.47
N THR A 299 -18.79 27.11 16.98
CA THR A 299 -18.31 26.00 16.15
C THR A 299 -18.01 24.78 17.02
N SER A 300 -18.61 23.63 16.69
CA SER A 300 -18.34 22.35 17.35
C SER A 300 -18.55 21.21 16.36
N GLY A 301 -17.56 20.33 16.22
CA GLY A 301 -17.61 19.16 15.35
C GLY A 301 -17.91 19.48 13.88
N ASN A 302 -17.45 20.65 13.38
CA ASN A 302 -17.82 21.10 12.05
C ASN A 302 -17.05 20.32 10.98
N THR A 303 -17.75 19.53 10.18
CA THR A 303 -17.17 18.73 9.10
C THR A 303 -17.26 19.39 7.72
N THR A 304 -17.58 20.67 7.59
CA THR A 304 -17.79 21.32 6.27
C THR A 304 -16.57 21.21 5.35
N TYR A 305 -15.37 21.25 5.95
CA TYR A 305 -14.07 21.21 5.26
C TYR A 305 -13.48 19.80 5.20
N GLU A 306 -13.42 19.13 6.34
CA GLU A 306 -12.82 17.80 6.49
C GLU A 306 -13.71 16.85 7.29
N GLU A 307 -13.62 15.56 7.00
CA GLU A 307 -14.38 14.52 7.70
C GLU A 307 -13.64 13.19 7.71
N LEU A 308 -13.55 12.55 8.88
CA LEU A 308 -13.19 11.14 9.01
C LEU A 308 -14.37 10.26 8.62
N HIS A 309 -14.11 9.30 7.74
CA HIS A 309 -15.12 8.32 7.30
C HIS A 309 -14.85 6.92 7.86
N CYS A 310 -13.61 6.45 7.78
CA CYS A 310 -13.27 5.08 8.15
C CYS A 310 -12.13 5.01 9.16
N LEU A 311 -12.18 3.95 9.97
CA LEU A 311 -11.14 3.53 10.89
C LEU A 311 -11.09 2.00 10.90
N GLY A 312 -9.91 1.43 10.70
CA GLY A 312 -9.72 -0.01 10.80
C GLY A 312 -8.29 -0.40 11.17
N LEU A 313 -8.05 -1.70 11.24
CA LEU A 313 -6.73 -2.28 11.51
C LEU A 313 -6.19 -2.96 10.25
N ASP A 314 -5.00 -2.56 9.79
CA ASP A 314 -4.20 -3.40 8.91
C ASP A 314 -3.76 -4.62 9.72
N TYR A 315 -4.45 -5.73 9.48
CA TYR A 315 -4.28 -6.98 10.20
C TYR A 315 -2.91 -7.63 9.96
N ASN A 316 -2.29 -7.37 8.80
CA ASN A 316 -1.00 -7.94 8.43
C ASN A 316 0.16 -7.17 9.07
N ARG A 317 0.03 -5.84 9.23
CA ARG A 317 1.08 -4.96 9.74
C ARG A 317 0.86 -4.43 11.16
N GLU A 318 -0.35 -4.59 11.68
CA GLU A 318 -0.82 -4.08 12.97
C GLU A 318 -0.75 -2.56 13.05
N TRP A 319 -1.30 -1.91 12.02
CA TRP A 319 -1.43 -0.47 11.93
C TRP A 319 -2.90 -0.08 12.03
N LEU A 320 -3.25 0.82 12.95
CA LEU A 320 -4.52 1.52 12.85
C LEU A 320 -4.43 2.52 11.71
N VAL A 321 -5.43 2.51 10.82
CA VAL A 321 -5.51 3.42 9.69
C VAL A 321 -6.85 4.13 9.71
N ALA A 322 -6.80 5.46 9.64
CA ALA A 322 -7.96 6.32 9.54
C ALA A 322 -7.96 7.04 8.20
N THR A 323 -9.10 7.04 7.51
CA THR A 323 -9.28 7.71 6.22
C THR A 323 -10.13 8.96 6.40
N LEU A 324 -9.61 10.10 5.93
CA LEU A 324 -10.30 11.38 5.94
C LEU A 324 -10.52 11.90 4.52
N GLN A 325 -11.62 12.62 4.34
CA GLN A 325 -11.98 13.31 3.10
C GLN A 325 -11.84 14.82 3.29
N ILE A 326 -11.15 15.46 2.36
CA ILE A 326 -11.09 16.91 2.18
C ILE A 326 -12.15 17.31 1.17
N LYS A 327 -13.14 18.11 1.61
CA LYS A 327 -14.38 18.41 0.87
C LYS A 327 -14.40 19.78 0.21
N GLN A 328 -13.66 20.75 0.75
CA GLN A 328 -13.49 22.08 0.15
C GLN A 328 -12.17 22.20 -0.61
N SER A 329 -12.14 23.03 -1.65
CA SER A 329 -10.94 23.32 -2.44
C SER A 329 -10.02 24.36 -1.79
N GLY A 330 -10.48 25.03 -0.73
CA GLY A 330 -9.70 26.02 0.01
C GLY A 330 -10.10 26.10 1.48
N GLY A 331 -9.26 26.76 2.28
CA GLY A 331 -9.40 26.86 3.74
C GLY A 331 -8.30 26.14 4.51
N TYR A 332 -7.20 25.80 3.83
CA TYR A 332 -6.07 25.03 4.35
C TYR A 332 -4.77 25.84 4.37
N SER A 333 -4.87 27.17 4.41
CA SER A 333 -3.75 28.10 4.59
C SER A 333 -2.64 27.98 3.53
N GLY A 334 -3.02 27.76 2.26
CA GLY A 334 -2.14 27.91 1.11
C GLY A 334 -2.11 26.73 0.15
N SER A 335 -1.54 26.95 -1.03
CA SER A 335 -1.36 25.96 -2.10
C SER A 335 -0.25 24.93 -1.77
N LEU A 336 -0.09 23.91 -2.62
CA LEU A 336 0.98 22.91 -2.52
C LEU A 336 2.42 23.47 -2.49
N CYS A 337 2.63 24.72 -2.94
CA CYS A 337 3.95 25.38 -2.87
C CYS A 337 4.15 26.19 -1.58
N GLN A 338 3.14 26.20 -0.71
CA GLN A 338 3.12 26.90 0.56
C GLN A 338 3.00 25.89 1.69
N LYS A 339 2.99 26.37 2.94
CA LYS A 339 3.01 25.50 4.12
C LYS A 339 1.77 24.60 4.22
N GLY A 340 0.61 25.10 3.81
CA GLY A 340 -0.66 24.42 4.02
C GLY A 340 -1.07 24.43 5.50
N SER A 341 -1.92 23.48 5.87
CA SER A 341 -2.42 23.29 7.23
C SER A 341 -2.41 21.81 7.62
N GLN A 342 -2.53 21.54 8.92
CA GLN A 342 -2.41 20.19 9.46
C GLN A 342 -3.78 19.65 9.87
N GLU A 343 -4.10 18.46 9.37
CA GLU A 343 -5.16 17.61 9.91
C GLU A 343 -4.55 16.67 10.95
N TYR A 344 -4.97 16.80 12.21
CA TYR A 344 -4.51 15.96 13.30
C TYR A 344 -5.52 14.86 13.59
N ILE A 345 -5.05 13.62 13.67
CA ILE A 345 -5.88 12.44 14.00
C ILE A 345 -5.32 11.77 15.25
N ALA A 346 -6.05 11.85 16.36
CA ALA A 346 -5.73 11.15 17.60
C ALA A 346 -6.38 9.76 17.62
N PHE A 347 -5.58 8.73 17.89
CA PHE A 347 -6.02 7.35 17.97
C PHE A 347 -6.15 6.89 19.42
N TRP A 348 -7.21 6.14 19.68
CA TRP A 348 -7.56 5.57 20.97
C TRP A 348 -7.99 4.12 20.81
N ALA A 349 -7.83 3.32 21.85
CA ALA A 349 -8.38 1.97 21.88
C ALA A 349 -8.85 1.54 23.25
N ASP A 350 -9.86 0.68 23.23
CA ASP A 350 -10.28 -0.16 24.34
C ASP A 350 -10.06 -1.61 23.90
N TRP A 351 -8.84 -2.10 24.16
CA TRP A 351 -8.42 -3.44 23.77
C TRP A 351 -9.13 -4.54 24.56
N ASP A 352 -9.52 -4.24 25.80
CA ASP A 352 -10.04 -5.22 26.75
C ASP A 352 -11.54 -5.13 27.01
N ASN A 353 -12.23 -4.28 26.23
CA ASN A 353 -13.67 -4.10 26.27
C ASN A 353 -14.14 -3.67 27.67
N THR A 354 -13.44 -2.71 28.27
CA THR A 354 -13.69 -2.19 29.62
C THR A 354 -14.44 -0.86 29.64
N CYS A 355 -14.64 -0.24 28.48
CA CYS A 355 -15.20 1.10 28.32
C CYS A 355 -14.29 2.22 28.82
N GLU A 356 -13.00 1.91 28.87
CA GLU A 356 -11.93 2.85 29.15
C GLU A 356 -11.05 2.99 27.92
N TRP A 357 -10.94 4.21 27.41
CA TRP A 357 -10.10 4.50 26.24
C TRP A 357 -8.66 4.74 26.66
N THR A 358 -7.73 4.07 25.98
CA THR A 358 -6.30 4.33 26.09
C THR A 358 -5.83 5.14 24.89
N TYR A 359 -5.19 6.29 25.15
CA TYR A 359 -4.56 7.10 24.10
C TYR A 359 -3.37 6.35 23.51
N LEU A 360 -3.29 6.28 22.18
CA LEU A 360 -2.25 5.56 21.47
C LEU A 360 -1.25 6.48 20.77
N GLY A 361 -1.71 7.63 20.29
CA GLY A 361 -0.88 8.59 19.58
C GLY A 361 -1.68 9.44 18.59
N THR A 362 -1.09 10.56 18.19
CA THR A 362 -1.64 11.46 17.17
C THR A 362 -0.78 11.41 15.91
N ARG A 363 -1.43 11.52 14.75
CA ARG A 363 -0.80 11.70 13.44
C ARG A 363 -1.23 13.01 12.83
N ALA A 364 -0.40 13.56 11.95
CA ALA A 364 -0.66 14.81 11.26
C ALA A 364 -0.52 14.60 9.75
N ILE A 365 -1.47 15.11 8.98
CA ILE A 365 -1.46 15.13 7.52
C ILE A 365 -1.42 16.59 7.07
N ASN A 366 -0.50 16.92 6.17
CA ASN A 366 -0.43 18.26 5.60
C ASN A 366 -1.34 18.38 4.38
N VAL A 367 -2.33 19.25 4.44
CA VAL A 367 -3.30 19.50 3.38
C VAL A 367 -3.21 20.93 2.88
N HIS A 368 -3.70 21.16 1.67
CA HIS A 368 -3.46 22.39 0.93
C HIS A 368 -4.71 22.79 0.13
N ASP A 369 -4.78 24.06 -0.24
CA ASP A 369 -5.77 24.56 -1.18
C ASP A 369 -5.48 24.01 -2.59
N ILE A 370 -6.50 23.41 -3.20
CA ILE A 370 -6.45 22.80 -4.53
C ILE A 370 -7.57 23.41 -5.39
N PRO A 371 -7.26 24.46 -6.20
CA PRO A 371 -8.28 25.21 -6.93
C PRO A 371 -9.16 24.36 -7.87
N LYS A 372 -8.64 23.25 -8.40
CA LYS A 372 -9.36 22.34 -9.30
C LYS A 372 -9.56 20.96 -8.66
N MET A 373 -10.14 20.96 -7.46
CA MET A 373 -10.38 19.72 -6.73
C MET A 373 -11.53 18.89 -7.35
N PRO A 374 -11.43 17.55 -7.44
CA PRO A 374 -12.49 16.67 -7.94
C PRO A 374 -13.76 16.64 -7.08
N GLY A 375 -14.91 16.37 -7.72
CA GLY A 375 -16.29 16.27 -7.20
C GLY A 375 -16.44 15.72 -5.79
N ASP A 376 -15.81 14.59 -5.56
CA ASP A 376 -15.93 13.81 -4.35
C ASP A 376 -14.82 14.12 -3.33
N GLY A 377 -14.09 15.22 -3.53
CA GLY A 377 -13.04 15.65 -2.62
C GLY A 377 -11.72 14.91 -2.85
N LEU A 378 -10.87 14.91 -1.83
CA LEU A 378 -9.57 14.23 -1.82
C LEU A 378 -9.43 13.37 -0.56
N HIS A 379 -8.98 12.13 -0.72
CA HIS A 379 -8.93 11.15 0.34
C HIS A 379 -7.50 10.89 0.81
N TYR A 380 -7.29 11.02 2.11
CA TYR A 380 -5.99 10.87 2.77
C TYR A 380 -6.09 9.78 3.84
N ALA A 381 -4.97 9.12 4.11
CA ALA A 381 -4.89 8.13 5.18
C ALA A 381 -3.81 8.47 6.20
N ALA A 382 -4.18 8.41 7.48
CA ALA A 382 -3.25 8.46 8.61
C ALA A 382 -3.07 7.06 9.20
N MET A 383 -1.85 6.73 9.63
CA MET A 383 -1.47 5.40 10.07
C MET A 383 -0.70 5.44 11.38
N LEU A 384 -1.04 4.54 12.30
CA LEU A 384 -0.37 4.40 13.59
C LEU A 384 -0.07 2.92 13.84
N LYS A 385 1.21 2.55 13.89
CA LYS A 385 1.61 1.22 14.38
C LYS A 385 1.24 1.11 15.85
N VAL A 386 0.55 0.02 16.20
CA VAL A 386 0.12 -0.27 17.56
C VAL A 386 0.84 -1.51 18.11
N ASN A 387 0.91 -1.60 19.43
CA ASN A 387 1.42 -2.79 20.10
C ASN A 387 0.26 -3.67 20.58
N LEU A 388 0.01 -4.77 19.88
CA LEU A 388 -1.06 -5.72 20.22
C LEU A 388 -0.57 -6.92 21.04
N ASP A 389 0.72 -6.97 21.36
CA ASP A 389 1.39 -8.18 21.83
C ASP A 389 0.78 -8.76 23.11
N GLN A 390 0.50 -7.89 24.09
CA GLN A 390 -0.11 -8.28 25.36
C GLN A 390 -1.60 -8.64 25.24
N HIS A 391 -2.25 -8.23 24.16
CA HIS A 391 -3.67 -8.44 23.93
C HIS A 391 -3.97 -9.69 23.10
N ARG A 392 -2.94 -10.34 22.52
CA ARG A 392 -3.10 -11.55 21.71
C ARG A 392 -3.75 -12.68 22.51
N ARG A 393 -4.58 -13.45 21.81
CA ARG A 393 -5.20 -14.70 22.29
C ARG A 393 -4.94 -15.82 21.28
N THR A 394 -5.17 -17.05 21.70
CA THR A 394 -5.06 -18.20 20.77
C THR A 394 -6.18 -18.16 19.73
N CYS A 395 -6.05 -18.87 18.61
CA CYS A 395 -7.11 -18.92 17.59
C CYS A 395 -8.45 -19.46 18.11
N LYS A 396 -8.48 -20.11 19.29
CA LYS A 396 -9.71 -20.62 19.90
C LYS A 396 -10.55 -19.54 20.55
N GLU A 397 -9.96 -18.37 20.82
CA GLU A 397 -10.58 -17.26 21.52
C GLU A 397 -10.40 -15.99 20.68
N PRO A 398 -11.28 -15.75 19.68
CA PRO A 398 -11.27 -14.51 18.92
C PRO A 398 -11.25 -13.29 19.84
N LYS A 399 -10.40 -12.32 19.53
CA LYS A 399 -10.29 -11.07 20.28
C LYS A 399 -10.68 -9.91 19.36
N VAL A 400 -11.85 -9.34 19.64
CA VAL A 400 -12.33 -8.10 19.04
C VAL A 400 -12.09 -6.97 20.01
N ALA A 401 -11.66 -5.83 19.50
CA ALA A 401 -11.40 -4.62 20.26
C ALA A 401 -12.10 -3.41 19.63
N ARG A 402 -12.24 -2.34 20.42
CA ARG A 402 -12.76 -1.06 19.94
C ARG A 402 -11.65 -0.07 19.77
N VAL A 403 -11.74 0.69 18.70
CA VAL A 403 -10.80 1.75 18.37
C VAL A 403 -11.57 3.01 18.02
N ARG A 404 -10.95 4.15 18.28
CA ARG A 404 -11.51 5.48 18.00
C ARG A 404 -10.45 6.36 17.35
N ALA A 405 -10.88 7.16 16.38
CA ALA A 405 -10.10 8.22 15.78
C ALA A 405 -10.84 9.54 15.94
N VAL A 406 -10.13 10.59 16.35
CA VAL A 406 -10.65 11.96 16.48
C VAL A 406 -9.86 12.87 15.56
N LEU A 407 -10.52 13.53 14.61
CA LEU A 407 -9.95 14.49 13.67
C LEU A 407 -10.14 15.91 14.18
N SER A 408 -9.06 16.68 14.17
CA SER A 408 -9.07 18.11 14.46
C SER A 408 -8.15 18.84 13.50
N TRP A 409 -8.60 19.99 13.02
CA TRP A 409 -7.80 20.85 12.14
C TRP A 409 -6.99 21.88 12.91
N SER A 410 -5.75 22.11 12.45
CA SER A 410 -4.76 23.10 12.94
C SER A 410 -4.28 22.97 14.39
N LEU A 411 -5.09 22.42 15.29
CA LEU A 411 -4.71 22.06 16.65
C LEU A 411 -4.92 20.57 16.89
N PRO A 412 -4.00 19.89 17.59
CA PRO A 412 -4.18 18.49 17.97
C PRO A 412 -5.43 18.28 18.84
N PRO A 413 -6.17 17.17 18.69
CA PRO A 413 -7.22 16.77 19.63
C PRO A 413 -6.68 16.57 21.05
N SER A 414 -7.60 16.52 22.03
CA SER A 414 -7.27 16.12 23.40
C SER A 414 -6.56 14.76 23.42
N THR A 415 -5.57 14.63 24.30
CA THR A 415 -4.82 13.39 24.57
C THR A 415 -5.23 12.75 25.90
N THR A 416 -6.19 13.35 26.61
CA THR A 416 -6.65 12.92 27.94
C THR A 416 -8.15 12.72 28.02
N ASP A 417 -8.91 13.35 27.11
CA ASP A 417 -10.35 13.20 26.99
C ASP A 417 -10.67 12.68 25.57
N PRO A 418 -11.05 11.40 25.44
CA PRO A 418 -11.41 10.79 24.15
C PRO A 418 -12.78 11.27 23.62
N ASP A 419 -13.57 11.98 24.43
CA ASP A 419 -14.91 12.47 24.10
C ASP A 419 -14.95 13.98 23.82
N ASP A 420 -13.82 14.68 23.98
CA ASP A 420 -13.68 16.09 23.64
C ASP A 420 -13.98 16.33 22.15
N VAL A 421 -14.91 17.26 21.88
CA VAL A 421 -15.37 17.55 20.52
C VAL A 421 -14.58 18.74 19.98
N PRO A 422 -13.78 18.54 18.92
CA PRO A 422 -12.98 19.63 18.35
C PRO A 422 -13.88 20.67 17.67
N PHE A 423 -13.35 21.85 17.41
CA PHE A 423 -14.07 22.88 16.63
C PHE A 423 -14.38 22.36 15.21
N TRP A 424 -13.38 21.80 14.55
CA TRP A 424 -13.44 21.33 13.17
C TRP A 424 -13.06 19.85 13.10
N GLY A 425 -13.79 19.07 12.31
CA GLY A 425 -13.63 17.62 12.24
C GLY A 425 -14.64 16.86 13.09
N ASN A 426 -14.44 15.54 13.20
CA ASN A 426 -15.36 14.61 13.85
C ASN A 426 -14.59 13.45 14.51
N ARG A 427 -15.33 12.47 15.02
CA ARG A 427 -14.79 11.20 15.52
C ARG A 427 -15.46 10.01 14.85
N VAL A 428 -14.71 8.92 14.72
CA VAL A 428 -15.20 7.62 14.23
C VAL A 428 -14.75 6.54 15.21
N ASP A 429 -15.68 5.65 15.56
CA ASP A 429 -15.45 4.47 16.36
C ASP A 429 -15.62 3.24 15.48
N SER A 430 -14.81 2.20 15.67
CA SER A 430 -14.95 0.94 14.95
C SER A 430 -14.49 -0.27 15.78
N HIS A 431 -14.92 -1.46 15.34
CA HIS A 431 -14.47 -2.73 15.89
C HIS A 431 -13.44 -3.37 14.96
N VAL A 432 -12.37 -3.90 15.55
CA VAL A 432 -11.26 -4.52 14.83
C VAL A 432 -10.92 -5.88 15.44
N GLN A 433 -10.43 -6.81 14.60
CA GLN A 433 -9.95 -8.11 15.07
C GLN A 433 -8.45 -8.06 15.39
N ILE A 434 -8.06 -8.46 16.60
CA ILE A 434 -6.67 -8.70 16.94
C ILE A 434 -6.22 -10.06 16.41
N LYS A 435 -5.08 -10.08 15.70
CA LYS A 435 -4.47 -11.28 15.16
C LYS A 435 -4.13 -12.30 16.27
N PRO A 436 -4.55 -13.58 16.13
CA PRO A 436 -4.21 -14.61 17.08
C PRO A 436 -2.70 -14.78 17.23
N GLY A 437 -2.27 -15.10 18.44
CA GLY A 437 -0.88 -15.36 18.74
C GLY A 437 -0.62 -15.49 20.22
N LYS A 438 0.67 -15.59 20.56
CA LYS A 438 1.15 -15.52 21.94
C LYS A 438 1.88 -14.21 22.12
N PRO A 439 1.86 -13.61 23.33
CA PRO A 439 2.74 -12.51 23.64
C PRO A 439 4.19 -12.85 23.35
N SER A 440 4.93 -11.85 22.87
CA SER A 440 6.35 -11.88 22.60
C SER A 440 7.12 -12.19 23.89
N SER A 441 8.33 -12.71 23.70
CA SER A 441 9.23 -13.03 24.80
C SER A 441 10.53 -12.26 24.61
N LEU A 442 11.26 -12.01 25.70
CA LEU A 442 12.60 -11.42 25.65
C LEU A 442 13.67 -12.44 25.18
N LYS A 443 13.36 -13.19 24.12
CA LYS A 443 14.21 -14.20 23.50
C LYS A 443 14.39 -13.85 22.02
N PRO A 444 15.49 -14.29 21.38
CA PRO A 444 15.69 -14.08 19.95
C PRO A 444 14.56 -14.75 19.15
N GLN A 445 14.00 -14.03 18.19
CA GLN A 445 12.91 -14.49 17.34
C GLN A 445 13.10 -14.00 15.90
N VAL A 446 12.62 -14.82 14.95
CA VAL A 446 12.48 -14.47 13.53
C VAL A 446 11.12 -15.01 13.09
N THR A 447 10.25 -14.12 12.59
CA THR A 447 8.89 -14.49 12.20
C THR A 447 8.69 -14.44 10.70
N ILE A 448 9.49 -13.65 9.96
CA ILE A 448 9.40 -13.51 8.51
C ILE A 448 10.82 -13.54 7.93
N ILE A 449 10.98 -14.31 6.86
CA ILE A 449 12.21 -14.37 6.05
C ILE A 449 11.80 -14.29 4.58
N GLY A 450 12.42 -13.38 3.82
CA GLY A 450 12.12 -13.25 2.40
C GLY A 450 10.71 -12.74 2.11
N GLY A 451 10.08 -12.03 3.06
CA GLY A 451 8.69 -11.58 2.97
C GLY A 451 7.63 -12.64 3.34
N ILE A 452 8.03 -13.90 3.57
CA ILE A 452 7.13 -15.00 3.92
C ILE A 452 7.31 -15.38 5.40
N SER A 453 6.20 -15.69 6.08
CA SER A 453 6.25 -16.16 7.47
C SER A 453 7.07 -17.45 7.59
N THR A 454 7.89 -17.59 8.63
CA THR A 454 8.62 -18.84 8.91
C THR A 454 7.69 -20.03 9.11
N ALA A 455 6.42 -19.80 9.47
CA ALA A 455 5.39 -20.83 9.54
C ALA A 455 4.92 -21.32 8.15
N GLN A 456 5.05 -20.48 7.12
CA GLN A 456 4.69 -20.76 5.72
C GLN A 456 5.91 -21.12 4.86
N THR A 457 7.07 -21.33 5.46
CA THR A 457 8.29 -21.84 4.80
C THR A 457 8.62 -23.23 5.35
N ASP A 458 9.08 -24.14 4.50
CA ASP A 458 9.60 -25.44 4.92
C ASP A 458 11.03 -25.31 5.49
N ILE A 459 11.11 -24.63 6.64
CA ILE A 459 12.36 -24.25 7.31
C ILE A 459 13.19 -25.44 7.82
N PHE A 460 12.64 -26.66 7.83
CA PHE A 460 13.31 -27.89 8.24
C PHE A 460 13.55 -28.88 7.10
N GLY A 461 12.90 -28.70 5.96
CA GLY A 461 13.04 -29.54 4.78
C GLY A 461 13.78 -28.82 3.67
N ASN A 462 13.06 -28.45 2.62
CA ASN A 462 13.65 -27.93 1.38
C ASN A 462 13.93 -26.43 1.36
N GLY A 463 13.48 -25.66 2.37
CA GLY A 463 13.69 -24.21 2.44
C GLY A 463 12.88 -23.36 1.46
N MET A 464 11.94 -23.95 0.71
CA MET A 464 10.98 -23.22 -0.14
C MET A 464 9.73 -22.82 0.68
N THR A 465 8.89 -21.97 0.10
CA THR A 465 7.55 -21.73 0.66
C THR A 465 6.71 -23.01 0.68
N LYS A 466 5.70 -23.05 1.55
CA LYS A 466 4.62 -24.05 1.53
C LYS A 466 3.54 -23.66 0.52
N SER A 467 2.71 -24.63 0.16
CA SER A 467 1.58 -24.40 -0.75
C SER A 467 0.61 -23.38 -0.14
N GLY A 468 0.13 -22.42 -0.93
CA GLY A 468 -0.73 -21.34 -0.47
C GLY A 468 -0.02 -20.28 0.39
N ALA A 469 1.31 -20.21 0.35
CA ALA A 469 2.06 -19.17 1.06
C ALA A 469 1.70 -17.78 0.55
N VAL A 470 1.69 -16.81 1.47
CA VAL A 470 1.41 -15.41 1.19
C VAL A 470 2.50 -14.52 1.78
N PHE A 471 2.69 -13.35 1.21
CA PHE A 471 3.54 -12.33 1.79
C PHE A 471 2.95 -11.84 3.11
N ALA A 472 3.72 -11.92 4.19
CA ALA A 472 3.23 -11.71 5.54
C ALA A 472 2.71 -10.29 5.80
N LEU A 473 3.24 -9.29 5.08
CA LEU A 473 2.78 -7.90 5.19
C LEU A 473 1.66 -7.57 4.20
N TYR A 474 1.59 -8.22 3.05
CA TYR A 474 0.66 -7.83 1.97
C TYR A 474 -0.55 -8.77 1.85
N GLY A 475 -0.46 -9.99 2.38
CA GLY A 475 -1.40 -11.10 2.19
C GLY A 475 -1.50 -11.61 0.74
N SER A 476 -0.79 -10.98 -0.21
CA SER A 476 -0.75 -11.42 -1.59
C SER A 476 -0.06 -12.78 -1.73
N PRO A 477 -0.49 -13.63 -2.69
CA PRO A 477 0.12 -14.93 -2.93
C PRO A 477 1.63 -14.81 -3.24
N ALA A 478 2.41 -15.78 -2.76
CA ALA A 478 3.81 -15.91 -3.14
C ALA A 478 3.99 -16.13 -4.66
N ASP A 479 3.07 -16.89 -5.26
CA ASP A 479 2.95 -17.08 -6.69
C ASP A 479 1.54 -16.67 -7.13
N PRO A 480 1.38 -15.53 -7.82
CA PRO A 480 0.06 -15.04 -8.24
C PRO A 480 -0.55 -15.85 -9.39
N ASN A 481 0.26 -16.62 -10.14
CA ASN A 481 -0.23 -17.40 -11.28
C ASN A 481 -0.80 -18.75 -10.85
N ASP A 482 -0.18 -19.38 -9.84
CA ASP A 482 -0.69 -20.57 -9.18
C ASP A 482 -0.27 -20.59 -7.71
N PRO A 483 -1.14 -20.15 -6.78
CA PRO A 483 -0.85 -20.10 -5.36
C PRO A 483 -0.49 -21.45 -4.72
N SER A 484 -0.74 -22.58 -5.40
CA SER A 484 -0.41 -23.89 -4.86
C SER A 484 1.08 -24.25 -4.97
N ARG A 485 1.83 -23.55 -5.83
CA ARG A 485 3.25 -23.81 -6.11
C ARG A 485 4.17 -23.29 -4.99
N PHE A 486 5.23 -24.04 -4.72
CA PHE A 486 6.28 -23.64 -3.77
C PHE A 486 7.27 -22.65 -4.41
N CYS A 487 7.70 -21.61 -3.72
CA CYS A 487 8.61 -20.60 -4.23
C CYS A 487 9.97 -20.67 -3.53
N PRO A 488 11.10 -20.61 -4.25
CA PRO A 488 12.40 -20.28 -3.66
C PRO A 488 12.52 -18.77 -3.41
N PHE A 489 13.65 -18.34 -2.87
CA PHE A 489 13.93 -16.93 -2.55
C PHE A 489 15.19 -16.44 -3.26
N GLY A 490 15.29 -15.17 -3.60
CA GLY A 490 16.45 -14.62 -4.32
C GLY A 490 16.71 -13.14 -4.07
N GLY A 491 17.84 -12.65 -4.58
CA GLY A 491 18.30 -11.28 -4.42
C GLY A 491 18.52 -10.91 -2.96
N ARG A 492 17.86 -9.85 -2.50
CA ARG A 492 17.89 -9.38 -1.12
C ARG A 492 16.82 -10.07 -0.25
N ILE A 493 17.27 -10.76 0.79
CA ILE A 493 16.41 -11.40 1.77
C ILE A 493 16.21 -10.48 2.98
N HIS A 494 14.96 -10.11 3.24
CA HIS A 494 14.56 -9.38 4.44
C HIS A 494 14.35 -10.34 5.60
N VAL A 495 14.84 -9.96 6.77
CA VAL A 495 14.69 -10.72 8.02
C VAL A 495 13.94 -9.83 8.99
N GLN A 496 12.78 -10.28 9.46
CA GLN A 496 11.89 -9.46 10.27
C GLN A 496 11.36 -10.23 11.47
N ALA A 497 11.19 -9.50 12.58
CA ALA A 497 10.46 -9.95 13.76
C ALA A 497 10.11 -8.75 14.62
N TYR A 498 8.92 -8.79 15.24
CA TYR A 498 8.58 -7.82 16.27
C TYR A 498 9.59 -7.90 17.42
N ALA A 499 10.15 -6.75 17.80
CA ALA A 499 11.13 -6.64 18.87
C ALA A 499 10.54 -5.81 20.01
N PRO A 500 10.10 -6.40 21.14
CA PRO A 500 9.46 -5.64 22.20
C PRO A 500 10.33 -4.47 22.72
N PRO A 501 9.74 -3.31 23.10
CA PRO A 501 10.49 -2.12 23.50
C PRO A 501 11.55 -2.37 24.58
N GLU A 502 11.30 -3.33 25.46
CA GLU A 502 12.18 -3.78 26.53
C GLU A 502 13.56 -4.22 26.03
N LEU A 503 13.66 -4.83 24.83
CA LEU A 503 14.94 -5.23 24.26
C LEU A 503 15.84 -4.02 24.00
N SER A 504 15.27 -2.95 23.46
CA SER A 504 16.00 -1.70 23.21
C SER A 504 16.33 -0.97 24.53
N ALA A 505 15.39 -0.96 25.49
CA ALA A 505 15.59 -0.33 26.79
C ALA A 505 16.69 -1.00 27.63
N LEU A 506 16.83 -2.33 27.52
CA LEU A 506 17.89 -3.10 28.17
C LEU A 506 19.24 -3.04 27.41
N GLY A 507 19.29 -2.36 26.26
CA GLY A 507 20.51 -2.23 25.45
C GLY A 507 20.92 -3.55 24.77
N TYR A 508 19.99 -4.47 24.56
CA TYR A 508 20.29 -5.75 23.92
C TYR A 508 20.67 -5.55 22.45
N LYS A 509 21.52 -6.45 21.95
CA LYS A 509 21.99 -6.46 20.57
C LYS A 509 21.72 -7.82 19.95
N TYR A 510 21.64 -7.85 18.64
CA TYR A 510 21.51 -9.08 17.87
C TYR A 510 22.46 -9.09 16.69
N ARG A 511 22.67 -10.27 16.12
CA ARG A 511 23.28 -10.44 14.80
C ARG A 511 22.56 -11.54 14.04
N ILE A 512 22.59 -11.42 12.72
CA ILE A 512 22.13 -12.47 11.82
C ILE A 512 23.37 -13.21 11.31
N LEU A 513 23.30 -14.54 11.37
CA LEU A 513 24.32 -15.44 10.86
C LEU A 513 23.71 -16.29 9.75
N VAL A 514 24.47 -16.52 8.70
CA VAL A 514 24.10 -17.42 7.59
C VAL A 514 25.19 -18.45 7.36
N ARG A 515 24.81 -19.62 6.84
CA ARG A 515 25.76 -20.64 6.39
C ARG A 515 25.15 -21.45 5.25
N LYS A 516 26.00 -21.96 4.35
CA LYS A 516 25.55 -22.92 3.34
C LYS A 516 25.15 -24.22 4.04
N PHE A 517 24.02 -24.80 3.65
CA PHE A 517 23.54 -26.04 4.26
C PHE A 517 24.59 -27.15 4.17
N GLY A 518 24.78 -27.90 5.26
CA GLY A 518 25.81 -28.94 5.35
C GLY A 518 27.22 -28.43 5.67
N THR A 519 27.42 -27.12 5.85
CA THR A 519 28.70 -26.52 6.28
C THR A 519 28.64 -26.03 7.71
N LEU A 520 29.80 -25.82 8.33
CA LEU A 520 29.93 -25.24 9.68
C LEU A 520 30.41 -23.78 9.66
N THR A 521 30.69 -23.22 8.49
CA THR A 521 31.21 -21.86 8.36
C THR A 521 30.07 -20.86 8.48
N GLU A 522 29.98 -20.20 9.63
CA GLU A 522 29.00 -19.16 9.92
C GLU A 522 29.52 -17.80 9.47
N ILE A 523 28.69 -17.07 8.73
CA ILE A 523 29.02 -15.76 8.17
C ILE A 523 28.06 -14.73 8.79
N PRO A 524 28.58 -13.70 9.49
CA PRO A 524 27.74 -12.59 9.94
C PRO A 524 27.23 -11.79 8.75
N VAL A 525 25.93 -11.52 8.75
CA VAL A 525 25.30 -10.61 7.80
C VAL A 525 25.59 -9.17 8.24
N THR A 526 26.25 -8.42 7.37
CA THR A 526 26.73 -7.04 7.64
C THR A 526 26.16 -6.00 6.69
N THR A 527 25.29 -6.40 5.76
CA THR A 527 24.63 -5.51 4.80
C THR A 527 23.86 -4.41 5.54
N PRO A 528 24.11 -3.12 5.23
CA PRO A 528 23.29 -2.03 5.74
C PRO A 528 21.84 -2.17 5.29
N PHE A 529 20.90 -1.83 6.17
CA PHE A 529 19.47 -1.93 5.90
C PHE A 529 18.71 -0.70 6.38
N GLN A 530 17.48 -0.51 5.90
CA GLN A 530 16.67 0.64 6.28
C GLN A 530 15.54 0.27 7.25
N ILE A 531 15.24 1.19 8.15
CA ILE A 531 14.05 1.17 9.01
C ILE A 531 13.28 2.48 8.81
N ALA A 532 11.99 2.49 9.11
CA ALA A 532 11.15 3.68 9.04
C ALA A 532 10.24 3.78 10.27
N ASP A 533 9.93 5.01 10.68
CA ASP A 533 8.99 5.33 11.77
C ASP A 533 7.58 5.74 11.26
N GLY A 534 7.43 5.85 9.94
CA GLY A 534 6.19 6.28 9.28
C GLY A 534 5.98 7.79 9.22
N VAL A 535 6.90 8.59 9.74
CA VAL A 535 6.79 10.06 9.84
C VAL A 535 7.97 10.74 9.16
N ASN A 536 9.18 10.28 9.45
CA ASN A 536 10.44 10.81 8.97
C ASN A 536 11.00 9.98 7.82
N ALA A 537 12.02 10.52 7.16
CA ALA A 537 12.76 9.78 6.14
C ALA A 537 13.34 8.48 6.74
N PRO A 538 13.36 7.37 5.98
CA PRO A 538 13.95 6.11 6.44
C PRO A 538 15.40 6.28 6.92
N ILE A 539 15.76 5.56 7.98
CA ILE A 539 17.09 5.61 8.59
C ILE A 539 17.87 4.36 8.19
N ILE A 540 19.12 4.54 7.77
CA ILE A 540 20.04 3.43 7.48
C ILE A 540 20.67 2.92 8.79
N ARG A 541 20.67 1.61 8.95
CA ARG A 541 21.23 0.84 10.05
C ARG A 541 22.37 -0.01 9.52
N THR A 542 23.57 0.15 10.08
CA THR A 542 24.77 -0.59 9.65
C THR A 542 25.23 -1.53 10.77
N PRO A 543 25.15 -2.86 10.58
CA PRO A 543 25.72 -3.81 11.53
C PRO A 543 27.24 -3.65 11.66
N ASN A 544 27.82 -4.10 12.77
CA ASN A 544 29.27 -4.09 12.93
C ASN A 544 29.93 -4.94 11.82
N PRO A 545 30.90 -4.41 11.06
CA PRO A 545 31.41 -5.05 9.83
C PRO A 545 32.21 -6.34 10.08
N VAL A 546 32.62 -6.62 11.32
CA VAL A 546 33.37 -7.82 11.69
C VAL A 546 32.47 -8.84 12.39
N THR A 547 31.68 -8.38 13.35
CA THR A 547 30.92 -9.27 14.24
C THR A 547 29.46 -9.47 13.82
N GLY A 548 28.91 -8.56 13.02
CA GLY A 548 27.50 -8.51 12.63
C GLY A 548 26.56 -7.97 13.72
N TYR A 549 27.05 -7.62 14.92
CA TYR A 549 26.19 -7.14 15.99
C TYR A 549 25.64 -5.74 15.72
N ILE A 550 24.38 -5.55 16.08
CA ILE A 550 23.66 -4.28 16.02
C ILE A 550 22.60 -4.22 17.14
N SER A 551 22.34 -3.02 17.68
CA SER A 551 21.37 -2.85 18.78
C SER A 551 19.91 -3.05 18.33
N TYR A 552 19.05 -3.52 19.22
CA TYR A 552 17.61 -3.35 19.02
C TYR A 552 17.22 -1.87 19.08
N VAL A 553 16.12 -1.50 18.41
CA VAL A 553 15.53 -0.16 18.44
C VAL A 553 14.11 -0.23 18.95
N ASN A 554 13.57 0.90 19.39
CA ASN A 554 12.18 0.98 19.79
C ASN A 554 11.27 0.66 18.57
N PRO A 555 10.25 -0.21 18.70
CA PRO A 555 9.30 -0.52 17.62
C PRO A 555 8.66 0.68 16.93
N ALA A 556 8.46 1.79 17.65
CA ALA A 556 7.92 3.01 17.07
C ALA A 556 8.83 3.59 15.96
N GLN A 557 10.11 3.23 15.93
CA GLN A 557 11.08 3.65 14.90
C GLN A 557 11.24 2.64 13.76
N ASN A 558 10.56 1.48 13.84
CA ASN A 558 10.73 0.37 12.93
C ASN A 558 9.38 -0.27 12.61
N ILE A 559 8.54 0.46 11.87
CA ILE A 559 7.15 0.07 11.65
C ILE A 559 6.99 -1.24 10.86
N PHE A 560 8.04 -1.65 10.14
CA PHE A 560 8.12 -2.88 9.36
C PHE A 560 8.79 -4.05 10.10
N ASP A 561 9.16 -3.87 11.36
CA ASP A 561 9.81 -4.90 12.18
C ASP A 561 11.09 -5.48 11.52
N MET A 562 11.81 -4.64 10.77
CA MET A 562 12.99 -5.02 10.00
C MET A 562 14.20 -5.22 10.92
N LEU A 563 14.82 -6.40 10.83
CA LEU A 563 16.04 -6.74 11.59
C LEU A 563 17.29 -6.76 10.72
N GLY A 564 17.17 -7.00 9.41
CA GLY A 564 18.33 -6.92 8.52
C GLY A 564 18.03 -7.32 7.08
N TRP A 565 18.98 -6.99 6.22
CA TRP A 565 19.01 -7.42 4.82
C TRP A 565 20.17 -8.37 4.62
N TRP A 566 19.94 -9.42 3.85
CA TRP A 566 21.00 -10.33 3.40
C TRP A 566 20.98 -10.38 1.88
N ASP A 567 22.02 -9.84 1.25
CA ASP A 567 22.20 -9.91 -0.20
C ASP A 567 22.78 -11.28 -0.56
N THR A 568 22.09 -12.00 -1.44
CA THR A 568 22.38 -13.40 -1.77
C THR A 568 22.90 -13.58 -3.19
N SER A 569 23.46 -14.76 -3.46
CA SER A 569 23.88 -15.20 -4.79
C SER A 569 23.84 -16.73 -4.88
N GLY A 570 23.78 -17.25 -6.11
CA GLY A 570 23.66 -18.67 -6.40
C GLY A 570 22.34 -19.30 -5.93
N ASP A 571 22.20 -20.61 -6.15
CA ASP A 571 20.93 -21.34 -6.01
C ASP A 571 21.02 -22.50 -4.99
N ASP A 572 21.99 -22.41 -4.09
CA ASP A 572 22.20 -23.42 -3.05
C ASP A 572 21.15 -23.28 -1.92
N LEU A 573 21.00 -24.35 -1.15
CA LEU A 573 20.27 -24.30 0.11
C LEU A 573 21.14 -23.65 1.20
N TRP A 574 20.59 -22.65 1.88
CA TRP A 574 21.24 -21.95 2.97
C TRP A 574 20.46 -22.04 4.26
N GLU A 575 21.14 -21.76 5.37
CA GLU A 575 20.53 -21.64 6.69
C GLU A 575 20.80 -20.24 7.26
N ILE A 576 19.80 -19.68 7.93
CA ILE A 576 19.88 -18.40 8.64
C ILE A 576 19.52 -18.58 10.12
N ARG A 577 20.21 -17.88 11.03
CA ARG A 577 19.84 -17.76 12.44
C ARG A 577 20.06 -16.34 12.96
N LEU A 578 19.33 -16.00 14.01
CA LEU A 578 19.55 -14.80 14.82
C LEU A 578 20.10 -15.19 16.19
N GLU A 579 21.15 -14.49 16.62
CA GLU A 579 21.70 -14.53 17.99
C GLU A 579 21.46 -13.22 18.71
N MET A 580 21.31 -13.29 20.03
CA MET A 580 21.09 -12.13 20.88
C MET A 580 22.07 -12.11 22.05
N VAL A 581 22.52 -10.91 22.39
CA VAL A 581 23.40 -10.63 23.53
C VAL A 581 22.87 -9.46 24.36
N ASP A 582 23.28 -9.39 25.62
CA ASP A 582 23.01 -8.23 26.47
C ASP A 582 23.92 -7.04 26.11
N ALA A 583 23.77 -5.92 26.84
CA ALA A 583 24.58 -4.73 26.63
C ALA A 583 26.09 -4.95 26.86
N ALA A 584 26.46 -5.94 27.69
CA ALA A 584 27.83 -6.35 27.97
C ALA A 584 28.36 -7.42 26.99
N ASN A 585 27.56 -7.77 25.97
CA ASN A 585 27.80 -8.81 24.97
C ASN A 585 27.83 -10.26 25.53
N ASN A 586 27.18 -10.52 26.67
CA ASN A 586 26.94 -11.89 27.12
C ASN A 586 25.84 -12.54 26.29
N PHE A 587 26.04 -13.80 25.90
CA PHE A 587 25.07 -14.54 25.09
C PHE A 587 23.76 -14.81 25.85
N LEU A 588 22.64 -14.40 25.24
CA LEU A 588 21.30 -14.57 25.79
C LEU A 588 20.52 -15.70 25.10
N GLY A 589 20.95 -16.11 23.91
CA GLY A 589 20.35 -17.20 23.16
C GLY A 589 20.45 -17.01 21.66
N SER A 590 19.99 -18.03 20.94
CA SER A 590 19.80 -17.99 19.49
C SER A 590 18.46 -18.60 19.11
N THR A 591 17.98 -18.22 17.92
CA THR A 591 16.97 -19.00 17.22
C THR A 591 17.55 -20.33 16.72
N ILE A 592 16.66 -21.21 16.25
CA ILE A 592 17.05 -22.35 15.40
C ILE A 592 17.64 -21.85 14.07
N TRP A 593 18.25 -22.76 13.32
CA TRP A 593 18.59 -22.51 11.91
C TRP A 593 17.34 -22.69 11.04
N TYR A 594 17.00 -21.69 10.25
CA TYR A 594 15.92 -21.73 9.26
C TYR A 594 16.53 -22.01 7.89
N ARG A 595 16.08 -23.06 7.20
CA ARG A 595 16.49 -23.35 5.83
C ARG A 595 15.77 -22.44 4.84
N ILE A 596 16.52 -21.93 3.86
CA ILE A 596 16.06 -21.05 2.78
C ILE A 596 16.70 -21.51 1.47
N GLN A 597 15.86 -21.93 0.53
CA GLN A 597 16.30 -22.31 -0.81
C GLN A 597 16.51 -21.05 -1.64
N LEU A 598 17.75 -20.82 -2.08
CA LEU A 598 18.05 -19.70 -2.96
C LEU A 598 17.76 -20.04 -4.42
N ASP A 599 17.39 -19.03 -5.18
CA ASP A 599 17.35 -19.03 -6.63
C ASP A 599 17.61 -17.61 -7.16
N ASN A 600 18.80 -17.41 -7.69
CA ASN A 600 19.30 -16.15 -8.24
C ASN A 600 19.60 -16.28 -9.75
N THR A 601 19.39 -17.45 -10.33
CA THR A 601 19.63 -17.70 -11.75
C THR A 601 18.42 -17.22 -12.56
N ARG A 602 18.68 -16.56 -13.68
CA ARG A 602 17.62 -16.11 -14.59
C ARG A 602 17.09 -17.27 -15.42
N PRO A 603 15.79 -17.25 -15.79
CA PRO A 603 15.23 -18.24 -16.69
C PRO A 603 15.91 -18.21 -18.08
N GLU A 604 15.87 -19.34 -18.76
CA GLU A 604 16.20 -19.48 -20.18
C GLU A 604 15.05 -18.94 -21.03
N ALA A 605 15.38 -18.02 -21.95
CA ALA A 605 14.48 -17.42 -22.91
C ALA A 605 15.19 -17.42 -24.28
N GLU A 606 14.57 -18.01 -25.29
CA GLU A 606 15.05 -18.02 -26.67
C GLU A 606 13.86 -18.09 -27.62
N ILE A 607 13.89 -17.36 -28.73
CA ILE A 607 12.81 -17.38 -29.72
C ILE A 607 13.37 -17.28 -31.13
N HIS A 608 12.80 -18.07 -32.05
CA HIS A 608 13.17 -18.08 -33.47
C HIS A 608 11.95 -18.16 -34.38
N ILE A 609 12.08 -17.64 -35.59
CA ILE A 609 11.16 -17.80 -36.71
C ILE A 609 11.66 -18.94 -37.61
N ASP A 610 10.85 -19.96 -37.81
CA ASP A 610 11.22 -21.11 -38.65
C ASP A 610 11.02 -20.80 -40.13
N ASN A 611 9.88 -20.20 -40.47
CA ASN A 611 9.39 -20.14 -41.84
C ASN A 611 9.91 -18.91 -42.58
N GLY A 612 11.20 -18.91 -42.91
CA GLY A 612 11.88 -17.80 -43.59
C GLY A 612 13.13 -17.36 -42.84
N GLY A 613 13.13 -17.55 -41.52
CA GLY A 613 14.22 -17.17 -40.63
C GLY A 613 13.99 -15.81 -39.98
N ASP A 614 14.82 -15.52 -39.00
CA ASP A 614 14.78 -14.27 -38.25
C ASP A 614 15.12 -13.07 -39.15
N CYS A 615 14.50 -11.92 -38.88
CA CYS A 615 14.73 -10.64 -39.56
C CYS A 615 14.42 -10.65 -41.07
N GLN A 616 13.45 -11.45 -41.53
CA GLN A 616 13.06 -11.54 -42.94
C GLN A 616 11.77 -10.79 -43.30
N ASP A 617 11.52 -10.67 -44.61
CA ASP A 617 10.29 -10.14 -45.20
C ASP A 617 9.22 -11.25 -45.34
N PHE A 618 7.99 -10.94 -44.94
CA PHE A 618 6.81 -11.81 -45.03
C PHE A 618 5.68 -11.08 -45.77
N SER A 619 4.88 -11.82 -46.53
CA SER A 619 3.66 -11.25 -47.13
C SER A 619 2.52 -11.19 -46.12
N ILE A 620 1.79 -10.08 -46.09
CA ILE A 620 0.57 -9.93 -45.28
C ILE A 620 -0.41 -11.07 -45.58
N GLY A 621 -0.98 -11.67 -44.53
CA GLY A 621 -1.88 -12.81 -44.59
C GLY A 621 -1.20 -14.18 -44.62
N ILE A 622 0.15 -14.23 -44.61
CA ILE A 622 0.89 -15.46 -44.37
C ILE A 622 1.27 -15.52 -42.88
N PRO A 623 0.88 -16.58 -42.15
CA PRO A 623 1.22 -16.70 -40.74
C PRO A 623 2.73 -16.83 -40.56
N VAL A 624 3.27 -16.18 -39.53
CA VAL A 624 4.66 -16.37 -39.08
C VAL A 624 4.67 -17.51 -38.07
N ASN A 625 5.55 -18.48 -38.24
CA ASN A 625 5.67 -19.65 -37.39
C ASN A 625 7.10 -19.76 -36.88
N GLY A 626 7.24 -20.20 -35.65
CA GLY A 626 8.54 -20.33 -35.03
C GLY A 626 8.52 -21.29 -33.84
N HIS A 627 9.67 -21.40 -33.18
CA HIS A 627 9.81 -22.10 -31.91
C HIS A 627 10.38 -21.16 -30.85
N PHE A 628 10.09 -21.47 -29.58
CA PHE A 628 10.61 -20.74 -28.44
C PHE A 628 10.96 -21.66 -27.28
N VAL A 629 11.96 -21.28 -26.48
CA VAL A 629 12.39 -21.95 -25.26
C VAL A 629 12.10 -21.03 -24.08
N ALA A 630 11.30 -21.50 -23.13
CA ALA A 630 11.01 -20.82 -21.87
C ALA A 630 11.15 -21.84 -20.73
N ARG A 631 12.25 -21.76 -19.99
CA ARG A 631 12.61 -22.80 -19.00
C ARG A 631 13.33 -22.22 -17.79
N ASP A 632 13.06 -22.85 -16.65
CA ASP A 632 13.80 -22.62 -15.42
C ASP A 632 13.55 -23.81 -14.48
N LYS A 633 14.41 -24.06 -13.48
CA LYS A 633 14.19 -25.12 -12.49
C LYS A 633 12.94 -24.84 -11.64
N ASN A 634 12.68 -23.58 -11.36
CA ASN A 634 11.56 -23.03 -10.64
C ASN A 634 10.70 -22.16 -11.56
N PHE A 635 10.44 -22.65 -12.77
CA PHE A 635 9.65 -21.95 -13.79
C PHE A 635 8.33 -21.36 -13.28
N GLY A 636 8.10 -20.09 -13.60
CA GLY A 636 6.91 -19.34 -13.22
C GLY A 636 5.91 -19.24 -14.37
N VAL A 637 6.24 -18.40 -15.35
CA VAL A 637 5.36 -18.04 -16.47
C VAL A 637 6.16 -17.52 -17.67
N PHE A 638 5.61 -17.66 -18.87
CA PHE A 638 6.07 -16.95 -20.07
C PHE A 638 4.93 -16.12 -20.69
N THR A 639 5.28 -15.06 -21.42
CA THR A 639 4.37 -14.33 -22.32
C THR A 639 5.02 -14.11 -23.69
N LEU A 640 4.18 -14.03 -24.72
CA LEU A 640 4.54 -13.74 -26.10
C LEU A 640 3.70 -12.56 -26.58
N ASP A 641 4.38 -11.46 -26.93
CA ASP A 641 3.76 -10.21 -27.35
C ASP A 641 4.27 -9.77 -28.72
N THR A 642 3.43 -9.08 -29.51
CA THR A 642 3.87 -8.46 -30.77
C THR A 642 3.93 -6.95 -30.64
N LEU A 643 5.05 -6.36 -31.05
CA LEU A 643 5.32 -4.93 -31.07
C LEU A 643 5.33 -4.38 -32.50
N PRO A 644 5.07 -3.07 -32.72
CA PRO A 644 4.82 -2.06 -31.70
C PRO A 644 3.35 -2.01 -31.22
N ASN A 645 3.15 -1.82 -29.91
CA ASN A 645 1.83 -1.72 -29.28
C ASN A 645 0.95 -0.60 -29.87
N SER A 646 1.55 0.46 -30.43
CA SER A 646 0.83 1.57 -31.08
C SER A 646 0.02 1.15 -32.31
N LEU A 647 0.32 -0.01 -32.89
CA LEU A 647 -0.43 -0.59 -34.00
C LEU A 647 -1.46 -1.63 -33.56
N THR A 648 -1.51 -1.96 -32.26
CA THR A 648 -2.35 -3.01 -31.67
C THR A 648 -2.35 -4.30 -32.50
N PRO A 649 -1.16 -4.88 -32.80
CA PRO A 649 -1.09 -6.14 -33.55
C PRO A 649 -1.67 -7.31 -32.72
N PRO A 650 -2.12 -8.39 -33.37
CA PRO A 650 -2.42 -9.63 -32.65
C PRO A 650 -1.15 -10.19 -32.00
N ASN A 651 -1.31 -10.95 -30.92
CA ASN A 651 -0.20 -11.66 -30.26
C ASN A 651 -0.06 -13.10 -30.77
N PRO A 652 1.13 -13.73 -30.63
CA PRO A 652 1.32 -15.13 -30.99
C PRO A 652 0.46 -16.08 -30.15
N ILE A 653 0.24 -17.28 -30.69
CA ILE A 653 -0.38 -18.41 -29.99
C ILE A 653 0.70 -19.47 -29.74
N PRO A 654 0.90 -19.92 -28.49
CA PRO A 654 0.25 -19.43 -27.27
C PRO A 654 0.70 -18.00 -26.90
N THR A 655 -0.17 -17.21 -26.28
CA THR A 655 0.16 -15.84 -25.82
C THR A 655 0.83 -15.85 -24.45
N SER A 656 0.57 -16.86 -23.62
CA SER A 656 1.20 -17.05 -22.32
C SER A 656 1.09 -18.51 -21.84
N GLY A 657 1.84 -18.86 -20.79
CA GLY A 657 1.72 -20.18 -20.17
C GLY A 657 2.54 -20.34 -18.89
N ILE A 658 2.08 -21.22 -18.01
CA ILE A 658 2.73 -21.57 -16.72
C ILE A 658 3.43 -22.94 -16.76
N PHE A 659 3.76 -23.41 -17.97
CA PHE A 659 4.44 -24.67 -18.23
C PHE A 659 5.75 -24.41 -18.97
N GLN A 660 6.74 -25.29 -18.76
CA GLN A 660 8.01 -25.22 -19.47
C GLN A 660 7.88 -25.77 -20.89
N THR A 661 8.62 -25.16 -21.82
CA THR A 661 8.75 -25.67 -23.20
C THR A 661 9.70 -26.86 -23.28
N ALA A 662 9.78 -27.55 -24.42
CA ALA A 662 10.90 -28.44 -24.69
C ALA A 662 12.25 -27.67 -24.63
N PRO A 663 13.37 -28.33 -24.27
CA PRO A 663 14.68 -27.69 -24.25
C PRO A 663 15.17 -27.30 -25.65
N ASN A 664 16.13 -26.37 -25.71
CA ASN A 664 16.89 -26.07 -26.91
C ASN A 664 17.49 -27.38 -27.52
N PRO A 665 17.49 -27.56 -28.85
CA PRO A 665 17.05 -26.60 -29.88
C PRO A 665 15.59 -26.79 -30.34
N ILE A 666 14.83 -27.65 -29.67
CA ILE A 666 13.49 -28.03 -30.14
C ILE A 666 12.47 -26.94 -29.80
N GLY A 667 12.42 -26.49 -28.54
CA GLY A 667 11.43 -25.52 -28.09
C GLY A 667 9.98 -25.97 -28.28
N ASN A 668 9.03 -25.07 -28.03
CA ASN A 668 7.63 -25.24 -28.38
C ASN A 668 7.27 -24.35 -29.57
N PRO A 669 6.33 -24.78 -30.44
CA PRO A 669 5.92 -23.97 -31.58
C PRO A 669 5.10 -22.76 -31.14
N TRP A 670 5.20 -21.68 -31.89
CA TRP A 670 4.33 -20.50 -31.83
C TRP A 670 3.91 -20.07 -33.24
N THR A 671 2.73 -19.45 -33.32
CA THR A 671 2.18 -18.93 -34.59
C THR A 671 1.59 -17.54 -34.38
N LEU A 672 1.87 -16.62 -35.30
CA LEU A 672 1.29 -15.29 -35.38
C LEU A 672 0.47 -15.13 -36.67
N ASP A 673 -0.82 -14.79 -36.52
CA ASP A 673 -1.69 -14.46 -37.66
C ASP A 673 -1.45 -13.03 -38.13
N THR A 674 -1.04 -12.88 -39.39
CA THR A 674 -0.74 -11.59 -40.01
C THR A 674 -1.88 -11.04 -40.87
N SER A 675 -3.03 -11.71 -40.92
CA SER A 675 -4.16 -11.36 -41.79
C SER A 675 -4.73 -9.96 -41.55
N SER A 676 -4.73 -9.50 -40.31
CA SER A 676 -5.22 -8.17 -39.89
C SER A 676 -4.11 -7.12 -39.76
N MET A 677 -2.86 -7.52 -39.97
CA MET A 677 -1.69 -6.66 -39.73
C MET A 677 -1.39 -5.76 -40.93
N LYS A 678 -0.90 -4.55 -40.65
CA LYS A 678 -0.52 -3.55 -41.66
C LYS A 678 0.93 -3.77 -42.12
N ARG A 679 1.30 -3.22 -43.28
CA ARG A 679 2.69 -3.12 -43.71
C ARG A 679 3.53 -2.35 -42.68
N CYS A 680 4.40 -3.03 -41.95
CA CYS A 680 5.31 -2.45 -40.96
C CYS A 680 6.44 -3.43 -40.61
N GLY A 681 7.40 -2.97 -39.80
CA GLY A 681 8.29 -3.86 -39.05
C GLY A 681 7.62 -4.26 -37.73
N TYR A 682 7.70 -5.53 -37.38
CA TYR A 682 7.16 -6.09 -36.15
C TYR A 682 8.25 -6.86 -35.40
N VAL A 683 8.07 -6.98 -34.10
CA VAL A 683 8.92 -7.79 -33.22
C VAL A 683 8.01 -8.70 -32.41
N VAL A 684 8.35 -9.98 -32.34
CA VAL A 684 7.78 -10.89 -31.36
C VAL A 684 8.73 -10.95 -30.18
N VAL A 685 8.24 -10.63 -28.99
CA VAL A 685 9.02 -10.65 -27.75
C VAL A 685 8.55 -11.81 -26.87
N LEU A 686 9.49 -12.68 -26.51
CA LEU A 686 9.32 -13.68 -25.47
C LEU A 686 9.79 -13.11 -24.14
N ARG A 687 8.96 -13.22 -23.12
CA ARG A 687 9.30 -12.86 -21.75
C ARG A 687 9.12 -14.07 -20.85
N VAL A 688 10.11 -14.34 -20.01
CA VAL A 688 10.10 -15.51 -19.13
C VAL A 688 10.44 -15.08 -17.71
N TRP A 689 9.64 -15.57 -16.76
CA TRP A 689 9.86 -15.39 -15.33
C TRP A 689 9.91 -16.75 -14.63
N ASP A 690 10.79 -16.86 -13.64
CA ASP A 690 10.70 -17.91 -12.64
C ASP A 690 9.63 -17.57 -11.58
N ARG A 691 9.55 -18.37 -10.51
CA ARG A 691 8.69 -18.11 -9.35
C ARG A 691 9.48 -17.77 -8.09
N ALA A 692 10.75 -17.40 -8.21
CA ALA A 692 11.56 -17.03 -7.06
C ALA A 692 11.03 -15.71 -6.47
N ILE A 693 10.97 -15.62 -5.14
CA ILE A 693 10.66 -14.37 -4.46
C ILE A 693 11.93 -13.54 -4.40
N VAL A 694 12.07 -12.60 -5.34
CA VAL A 694 13.25 -11.76 -5.46
C VAL A 694 13.09 -10.50 -4.62
N ASN A 695 14.14 -10.14 -3.87
CA ASN A 695 14.19 -8.93 -3.04
C ASN A 695 13.13 -8.87 -1.94
N SER A 696 12.48 -10.00 -1.61
CA SER A 696 11.40 -10.07 -0.61
C SER A 696 10.17 -9.22 -0.94
N ILE A 697 9.91 -8.96 -2.23
CA ILE A 697 8.85 -8.07 -2.71
C ILE A 697 7.83 -8.89 -3.54
N PRO A 698 6.51 -8.72 -3.31
CA PRO A 698 5.49 -9.32 -4.15
C PRO A 698 5.65 -9.00 -5.64
N GLY A 699 5.49 -10.00 -6.51
CA GLY A 699 5.56 -9.85 -7.96
C GLY A 699 6.97 -9.61 -8.53
N SER A 700 8.01 -9.62 -7.70
CA SER A 700 9.40 -9.56 -8.16
C SER A 700 9.95 -10.98 -8.32
N HIS A 701 10.33 -11.33 -9.55
CA HIS A 701 10.85 -12.64 -9.94
C HIS A 701 12.14 -12.49 -10.76
N ASN A 702 12.92 -13.57 -10.92
CA ASN A 702 14.01 -13.52 -11.88
C ASN A 702 13.41 -13.51 -13.29
N TYR A 703 14.02 -12.71 -14.18
CA TYR A 703 13.47 -12.38 -15.48
C TYR A 703 14.51 -12.54 -16.58
N ASN A 704 14.07 -13.03 -17.72
CA ASN A 704 14.82 -12.97 -18.96
C ASN A 704 13.88 -12.75 -20.15
N GLU A 705 14.39 -12.19 -21.23
CA GLU A 705 13.65 -11.97 -22.47
C GLU A 705 14.52 -12.25 -23.68
N ASP A 706 13.88 -12.59 -24.79
CA ASP A 706 14.47 -12.67 -26.11
C ASP A 706 13.46 -12.20 -27.16
N ASP A 707 13.91 -11.77 -28.33
CA ASP A 707 13.04 -11.21 -29.35
C ASP A 707 13.50 -11.48 -30.79
N VAL A 708 12.52 -11.54 -31.70
CA VAL A 708 12.75 -11.72 -33.14
C VAL A 708 11.97 -10.72 -33.96
N GLY A 709 12.66 -10.05 -34.88
CA GLY A 709 12.06 -9.08 -35.80
C GLY A 709 11.66 -9.69 -37.15
N PHE A 710 10.65 -9.10 -37.80
CA PHE A 710 10.30 -9.37 -39.20
C PHE A 710 9.59 -8.17 -39.85
N CYS A 711 9.56 -8.13 -41.18
CA CYS A 711 8.89 -7.07 -41.94
C CYS A 711 7.68 -7.63 -42.71
N LEU A 712 6.53 -6.98 -42.62
CA LEU A 712 5.38 -7.29 -43.46
C LEU A 712 5.35 -6.44 -44.73
N ARG A 713 5.18 -7.11 -45.87
CA ARG A 713 5.06 -6.53 -47.21
C ARG A 713 3.69 -6.86 -47.80
N GLU A 714 3.21 -5.98 -48.67
CA GLU A 714 2.05 -6.29 -49.51
C GLU A 714 2.40 -7.41 -50.48
N LYS A 715 1.42 -8.24 -50.83
CA LYS A 715 1.59 -9.31 -51.81
C LYS A 715 1.98 -8.66 -53.15
N SER A 716 3.18 -8.99 -53.65
CA SER A 716 3.65 -8.60 -54.98
C SER A 716 2.84 -9.25 -56.08
#